data_AF-A0A7S8HWC2-F1
#
_entry.id   AF-A0A7S8HWC2-F1
#
_cell.length_a   1.000
_cell.length_b   1.000
_cell.length_c   1.000
_cell.angle_alpha   90.00
_cell.angle_beta   90.00
_cell.angle_gamma   90.00
#
_symmetry.space_group_name_H-M   'P 1'
#
loop_
_entity.id
_entity.type
_entity.pdbx_description
1 polymer ?
#
loop_
_entity_poly.entity_id
_entity_poly.type
_entity_poly.pdbx_seq_one_letter_code
_entity_poly.pdbx_strand_id
1 'polypeptide(L)'
;MSLTTDPDPSDGCPAFIPLEANPELMTTLIHKLGVSEALEIHDVYSLTEPDMLAFIPRPALALLLVFPISAVYESQRMAEDSLVDEYKGKGDTEPVLWWPQTIRNACGLMGLLHAVTNGNARNFIEEGSTLDKVIKKSMPLDARGRAKVLESTPELATAHKEAATQGDTPAPAAEDDVELHYVCFAKGTDNGLWELDGRRKGPIRRGDLDDNEDVLSSKGLALGALKFLEREGIARWLLRKGTEHTGLVLGNDASGKTTFLYKLLLGEIVQTIPTIGFNVETLECVDGDKITLWDIGGCDMIRPLTRHYMLKDRFVIFIQSCEDLDPDRIEFSIEYLRIAMEMMESFEAKNLFILFNKQDLLSPEDAENTVRDLKSQIEKEIKPYENKLDIRILDYPGLSALNGTHLHAAMEEIRMALKPTKPTPNVKAEIEQKVKGPSEDELINSIRQENSTSVDAQTFWKRFLDGSLESWDHYTHLRAGFFVLRDCFARGVGLLECADEFMAHLNRLREGNPERFRNTAHRTMTIFWLQQIQVAAIEYQANNSPGKFPEQEEYADILFSAPHLMNSGLWRAYYTKYSLFTPQAKENWHLPDIQPLPTISQVTSRPPQKISGNDADRLALFAFSVVQKTLSSQLRRGGIVKQALEALQSSTMRLRATDSSIPPYSETQAYFWIQIIHAYLGSLQVQVSGSLTFEAFKSLFDVTGDERRQYYSQSVWESIPARMSFVNPDKKALPNVFGVPSQARMDMARTQMVNSISHRFTEPLDMPPREDLDFLAAVLIDEAKLMPESELNVASHASLLRYLFNHLSGKSGGSATSRASSTALEVAHRLGLTQSMFWVQRVQIELARNKDVEGFEEFVRGNSYLAFEDLPFVYYSPQLWESAEARGAYVPPDRRTVSSIVGGKM
;
A
#
# COMPACT_ATOMS: atom_id res chain seq x y z
N MET A 1 -20.80 13.20 -33.26
CA MET A 1 -19.42 12.91 -32.84
C MET A 1 -18.83 11.97 -33.87
N SER A 2 -17.66 12.28 -34.43
CA SER A 2 -16.95 11.35 -35.31
C SER A 2 -16.49 10.15 -34.47
N LEU A 3 -16.65 8.93 -34.99
CA LEU A 3 -16.22 7.69 -34.33
C LEU A 3 -14.76 7.32 -34.65
N THR A 4 -14.05 8.13 -35.44
CA THR A 4 -12.70 7.82 -35.91
C THR A 4 -11.67 8.75 -35.25
N THR A 5 -10.78 8.19 -34.45
CA THR A 5 -9.58 8.83 -33.87
C THR A 5 -8.34 8.66 -34.75
N ASP A 6 -8.48 7.97 -35.89
CA ASP A 6 -7.39 7.68 -36.82
C ASP A 6 -6.82 8.98 -37.42
N PRO A 7 -5.53 9.29 -37.19
CA PRO A 7 -4.89 10.46 -37.78
C PRO A 7 -4.69 10.39 -39.28
N ASP A 8 -4.79 9.21 -39.88
CA ASP A 8 -4.26 8.95 -41.20
C ASP A 8 -5.20 9.34 -42.36
N PRO A 9 -4.63 9.61 -43.55
CA PRO A 9 -5.41 9.82 -44.77
C PRO A 9 -6.19 8.55 -45.16
N SER A 10 -7.35 8.71 -45.81
CA SER A 10 -8.23 7.61 -46.26
C SER A 10 -7.52 6.51 -47.07
N ASP A 11 -8.04 5.27 -47.00
CA ASP A 11 -7.53 4.07 -47.68
C ASP A 11 -7.02 4.30 -49.12
N GLY A 12 -5.75 3.96 -49.37
CA GLY A 12 -5.09 4.02 -50.70
C GLY A 12 -3.82 4.90 -50.78
N CYS A 13 -3.44 5.58 -49.69
CA CYS A 13 -2.23 6.41 -49.60
C CYS A 13 -0.97 5.60 -49.21
N PRO A 14 0.25 6.08 -49.51
CA PRO A 14 1.49 5.46 -49.04
C PRO A 14 1.56 5.45 -47.51
N ALA A 15 2.09 4.38 -46.92
CA ALA A 15 2.23 4.21 -45.47
C ALA A 15 3.71 4.10 -45.08
N PHE A 16 4.12 4.87 -44.07
CA PHE A 16 5.48 4.85 -43.52
C PHE A 16 5.49 4.21 -42.14
N ILE A 17 6.65 3.69 -41.72
CA ILE A 17 6.82 3.22 -40.34
C ILE A 17 6.79 4.44 -39.41
N PRO A 18 5.96 4.46 -38.35
CA PRO A 18 5.94 5.52 -37.35
C PRO A 18 7.33 5.81 -36.78
N LEU A 19 7.70 7.09 -36.68
CA LEU A 19 9.02 7.50 -36.21
C LEU A 19 9.04 7.62 -34.67
N GLU A 20 9.93 6.88 -34.01
CA GLU A 20 10.18 7.02 -32.57
C GLU A 20 10.68 8.44 -32.23
N ALA A 21 10.20 8.98 -31.10
CA ALA A 21 10.61 10.29 -30.59
C ALA A 21 11.98 10.19 -29.92
N ASN A 22 13.02 9.99 -30.74
CA ASN A 22 14.37 9.72 -30.29
C ASN A 22 15.35 10.72 -30.96
N PRO A 23 16.03 11.59 -30.21
CA PRO A 23 16.90 12.62 -30.76
C PRO A 23 18.04 12.08 -31.64
N GLU A 24 18.64 10.94 -31.29
CA GLU A 24 19.76 10.36 -32.05
C GLU A 24 19.30 9.89 -33.45
N LEU A 25 18.16 9.20 -33.48
CA LEU A 25 17.52 8.72 -34.70
C LEU A 25 17.10 9.89 -35.60
N MET A 26 16.43 10.90 -35.02
CA MET A 26 15.99 12.08 -35.74
C MET A 26 17.15 12.90 -36.29
N THR A 27 18.23 13.05 -35.51
CA THR A 27 19.47 13.73 -35.93
C THR A 27 20.12 13.01 -37.10
N THR A 28 20.25 11.68 -37.00
CA THR A 28 20.77 10.84 -38.09
C THR A 28 19.96 11.01 -39.38
N LEU A 29 18.62 11.07 -39.27
CA LEU A 29 17.73 11.25 -40.41
C LEU A 29 17.93 12.61 -41.09
N ILE A 30 17.97 13.72 -40.33
CA ILE A 30 18.13 15.05 -40.94
C ILE A 30 19.52 15.23 -41.57
N HIS A 31 20.58 14.67 -40.98
CA HIS A 31 21.92 14.69 -41.56
C HIS A 31 21.96 13.92 -42.88
N LYS A 32 21.33 12.75 -42.94
CA LYS A 32 21.21 11.97 -44.18
C LYS A 32 20.44 12.70 -45.28
N LEU A 33 19.50 13.57 -44.92
CA LEU A 33 18.76 14.41 -45.87
C LEU A 33 19.55 15.66 -46.32
N GLY A 34 20.70 15.92 -45.70
CA GLY A 34 21.64 16.99 -46.02
C GLY A 34 21.49 18.25 -45.18
N VAL A 35 21.04 18.10 -43.93
CA VAL A 35 21.21 19.13 -42.89
C VAL A 35 22.63 19.01 -42.31
N SER A 36 23.31 20.13 -42.13
CA SER A 36 24.65 20.20 -41.56
C SER A 36 24.72 19.60 -40.15
N GLU A 37 25.85 18.94 -39.83
CA GLU A 37 26.18 18.44 -38.48
C GLU A 37 26.23 19.54 -37.40
N ALA A 38 26.19 20.82 -37.78
CA ALA A 38 26.06 21.93 -36.83
C ALA A 38 24.68 22.02 -36.16
N LEU A 39 23.69 21.25 -36.62
CA LEU A 39 22.34 21.20 -36.06
C LEU A 39 22.00 19.77 -35.61
N GLU A 40 21.52 19.65 -34.39
CA GLU A 40 21.13 18.38 -33.76
C GLU A 40 19.78 18.52 -33.04
N ILE A 41 19.11 17.39 -32.81
CA ILE A 41 17.89 17.31 -31.99
C ILE A 41 18.31 16.97 -30.56
N HIS A 42 17.63 17.57 -29.57
CA HIS A 42 17.85 17.30 -28.15
C HIS A 42 16.52 16.99 -27.45
N ASP A 43 16.58 16.15 -26.42
CA ASP A 43 15.46 15.93 -25.51
C ASP A 43 15.12 17.18 -24.71
N VAL A 44 13.83 17.38 -24.48
CA VAL A 44 13.30 18.44 -23.62
C VAL A 44 12.67 17.80 -22.39
N TYR A 45 13.44 17.70 -21.31
CA TYR A 45 12.98 17.05 -20.08
C TYR A 45 11.85 17.80 -19.35
N SER A 46 11.76 19.13 -19.52
CA SER A 46 10.70 19.95 -18.95
C SER A 46 10.48 21.20 -19.79
N LEU A 47 9.21 21.62 -19.94
CA LEU A 47 8.83 22.89 -20.57
C LEU A 47 8.64 24.02 -19.56
N THR A 48 8.71 23.73 -18.25
CA THR A 48 8.37 24.69 -17.19
C THR A 48 9.48 24.91 -16.17
N GLU A 49 10.40 23.95 -16.01
CA GLU A 49 11.51 24.06 -15.06
C GLU A 49 12.72 24.72 -15.73
N PRO A 50 13.14 25.92 -15.28
CA PRO A 50 14.22 26.66 -15.93
C PRO A 50 15.57 25.90 -15.92
N ASP A 51 15.87 25.18 -14.84
CA ASP A 51 17.12 24.44 -14.70
C ASP A 51 17.22 23.28 -15.70
N MET A 52 16.09 22.62 -15.99
CA MET A 52 16.04 21.53 -16.97
C MET A 52 16.12 22.06 -18.42
N LEU A 53 15.56 23.25 -18.68
CA LEU A 53 15.68 23.92 -19.97
C LEU A 53 17.10 24.45 -20.23
N ALA A 54 17.87 24.73 -19.18
CA ALA A 54 19.22 25.26 -19.28
C ALA A 54 20.24 24.26 -19.87
N PHE A 55 19.93 22.96 -19.89
CA PHE A 55 20.76 21.93 -20.53
C PHE A 55 20.70 21.97 -22.07
N ILE A 56 19.70 22.63 -22.65
CA ILE A 56 19.48 22.64 -24.10
C ILE A 56 20.30 23.77 -24.73
N PRO A 57 21.12 23.50 -25.76
CA PRO A 57 21.84 24.53 -26.51
C PRO A 57 20.89 25.61 -27.07
N ARG A 58 21.30 26.87 -26.97
CA ARG A 58 20.53 28.03 -27.44
C ARG A 58 21.27 28.76 -28.57
N PRO A 59 20.57 29.30 -29.59
CA PRO A 59 19.12 29.37 -29.70
C PRO A 59 18.48 28.04 -30.16
N ALA A 60 17.32 27.70 -29.58
CA ALA A 60 16.51 26.58 -30.04
C ALA A 60 15.68 27.00 -31.27
N LEU A 61 15.94 26.39 -32.43
CA LEU A 61 15.38 26.87 -33.71
C LEU A 61 13.95 26.39 -33.98
N ALA A 62 13.60 25.22 -33.46
CA ALA A 62 12.28 24.61 -33.56
C ALA A 62 12.03 23.69 -32.36
N LEU A 63 10.76 23.41 -32.07
CA LEU A 63 10.32 22.48 -31.03
C LEU A 63 9.35 21.48 -31.65
N LEU A 64 9.72 20.20 -31.61
CA LEU A 64 8.83 19.09 -31.94
C LEU A 64 8.15 18.61 -30.67
N LEU A 65 6.84 18.43 -30.76
CA LEU A 65 6.02 17.90 -29.66
C LEU A 65 5.26 16.68 -30.18
N VAL A 66 5.47 15.54 -29.54
CA VAL A 66 4.65 14.34 -29.73
C VAL A 66 3.59 14.25 -28.64
N PHE A 67 2.35 13.94 -28.99
CA PHE A 67 1.23 13.88 -28.04
C PHE A 67 0.16 12.87 -28.48
N PRO A 68 -0.64 12.30 -27.55
CA PRO A 68 -1.73 11.41 -27.90
C PRO A 68 -2.93 12.18 -28.47
N ILE A 69 -3.51 11.66 -29.55
CA ILE A 69 -4.72 12.20 -30.16
C ILE A 69 -5.92 11.74 -29.35
N SER A 70 -6.64 12.70 -28.76
CA SER A 70 -7.90 12.45 -28.07
C SER A 70 -9.10 12.84 -28.94
N ALA A 71 -10.28 12.27 -28.66
CA ALA A 71 -11.52 12.68 -29.29
C ALA A 71 -11.86 14.16 -29.07
N VAL A 72 -11.41 14.73 -27.94
CA VAL A 72 -11.57 16.17 -27.62
C VAL A 72 -10.70 17.01 -28.55
N TYR A 73 -9.41 16.66 -28.67
CA TYR A 73 -8.47 17.31 -29.59
C TYR A 73 -9.00 17.25 -31.03
N GLU A 74 -9.44 16.09 -31.52
CA GLU A 74 -9.95 15.98 -32.90
C GLU A 74 -11.18 16.86 -33.12
N SER A 75 -12.12 16.84 -32.17
CA SER A 75 -13.34 17.65 -32.27
C SER A 75 -13.02 19.15 -32.33
N GLN A 76 -12.07 19.62 -31.50
CA GLN A 76 -11.64 21.01 -31.47
C GLN A 76 -10.86 21.40 -32.72
N ARG A 77 -9.90 20.58 -33.15
CA ARG A 77 -9.15 20.78 -34.40
C ARG A 77 -10.08 20.86 -35.59
N MET A 78 -11.03 19.93 -35.74
CA MET A 78 -12.02 19.94 -36.81
C MET A 78 -12.90 21.20 -36.75
N ALA A 79 -13.30 21.65 -35.56
CA ALA A 79 -14.06 22.88 -35.39
C ALA A 79 -13.24 24.11 -35.82
N GLU A 80 -11.98 24.22 -35.40
CA GLU A 80 -11.09 25.31 -35.83
C GLU A 80 -10.87 25.28 -37.35
N ASP A 81 -10.53 24.12 -37.91
CA ASP A 81 -10.33 23.96 -39.35
C ASP A 81 -11.61 24.24 -40.14
N SER A 82 -12.81 24.00 -39.59
CA SER A 82 -14.07 24.32 -40.26
C SER A 82 -14.27 25.82 -40.49
N LEU A 83 -13.61 26.67 -39.70
CA LEU A 83 -13.73 28.13 -39.74
C LEU A 83 -12.72 28.79 -40.71
N VAL A 84 -11.79 28.01 -41.26
CA VAL A 84 -10.67 28.51 -42.07
C VAL A 84 -10.67 27.86 -43.45
N ASP A 85 -10.32 28.65 -44.47
CA ASP A 85 -10.10 28.15 -45.83
C ASP A 85 -8.80 27.36 -45.95
N GLU A 86 -8.71 26.46 -46.94
CA GLU A 86 -7.43 25.79 -47.26
C GLU A 86 -6.33 26.81 -47.56
N TYR A 87 -5.12 26.54 -47.07
CA TYR A 87 -3.96 27.38 -47.28
C TYR A 87 -3.55 27.45 -48.76
N LYS A 88 -3.43 28.67 -49.29
CA LYS A 88 -3.11 28.95 -50.70
C LYS A 88 -1.75 29.62 -50.90
N GLY A 89 -0.93 29.70 -49.85
CA GLY A 89 0.42 30.24 -49.93
C GLY A 89 1.27 29.46 -50.93
N LYS A 90 2.08 30.21 -51.71
CA LYS A 90 3.11 29.67 -52.59
C LYS A 90 4.18 30.72 -52.89
N GLY A 91 5.40 30.26 -53.17
CA GLY A 91 6.53 31.09 -53.55
C GLY A 91 7.34 31.65 -52.38
N ASP A 92 8.40 32.37 -52.73
CA ASP A 92 9.51 32.69 -51.83
C ASP A 92 9.16 33.74 -50.75
N THR A 93 8.00 34.37 -50.88
CA THR A 93 7.50 35.38 -49.95
C THR A 93 6.75 34.79 -48.76
N GLU A 94 6.54 33.47 -48.73
CA GLU A 94 5.88 32.80 -47.60
C GLU A 94 6.76 32.87 -46.34
N PRO A 95 6.17 33.18 -45.16
CA PRO A 95 6.91 33.22 -43.91
C PRO A 95 7.36 31.84 -43.43
N VAL A 96 6.65 30.79 -43.85
CA VAL A 96 6.93 29.39 -43.55
C VAL A 96 6.59 28.50 -44.75
N LEU A 97 7.39 27.47 -44.95
CA LEU A 97 7.15 26.37 -45.87
C LEU A 97 6.41 25.25 -45.13
N TRP A 98 5.18 24.97 -45.55
CA TRP A 98 4.31 23.96 -44.95
C TRP A 98 3.88 22.92 -46.00
N TRP A 99 3.78 21.67 -45.55
CA TRP A 99 3.32 20.51 -46.33
C TRP A 99 2.15 19.85 -45.61
N PRO A 100 1.04 19.54 -46.31
CA PRO A 100 -0.01 18.69 -45.76
C PRO A 100 0.45 17.24 -45.69
N GLN A 101 0.01 16.54 -44.65
CA GLN A 101 0.27 15.11 -44.47
C GLN A 101 -0.70 14.31 -45.34
N THR A 102 -0.14 13.53 -46.25
CA THR A 102 -0.85 12.67 -47.22
C THR A 102 -0.32 11.24 -47.21
N ILE A 103 0.74 11.01 -46.43
CA ILE A 103 1.36 9.71 -46.18
C ILE A 103 0.94 9.28 -44.77
N ARG A 104 0.38 8.07 -44.68
CA ARG A 104 -0.02 7.42 -43.42
C ARG A 104 1.20 7.23 -42.52
N ASN A 105 1.04 7.52 -41.22
CA ASN A 105 2.07 7.40 -40.19
C ASN A 105 3.35 8.25 -40.41
N ALA A 106 3.30 9.26 -41.29
CA ALA A 106 4.45 10.11 -41.59
C ALA A 106 4.58 11.35 -40.68
N CYS A 107 3.74 11.52 -39.66
CA CYS A 107 3.68 12.73 -38.84
C CYS A 107 5.04 13.14 -38.23
N GLY A 108 5.86 12.17 -37.78
CA GLY A 108 7.21 12.43 -37.28
C GLY A 108 8.15 13.01 -38.33
N LEU A 109 8.11 12.49 -39.56
CA LEU A 109 8.86 13.05 -40.70
C LEU A 109 8.35 14.45 -41.06
N MET A 110 7.03 14.64 -41.08
CA MET A 110 6.42 15.94 -41.39
C MET A 110 6.86 17.01 -40.38
N GLY A 111 6.81 16.68 -39.08
CA GLY A 111 7.30 17.53 -38.01
C GLY A 111 8.78 17.88 -38.21
N LEU A 112 9.64 16.89 -38.45
CA LEU A 112 11.07 17.13 -38.70
C LEU A 112 11.31 18.04 -39.91
N LEU A 113 10.67 17.77 -41.04
CA LEU A 113 10.77 18.63 -42.23
C LEU A 113 10.33 20.06 -41.90
N HIS A 114 9.19 20.23 -41.22
CA HIS A 114 8.73 21.54 -40.77
C HIS A 114 9.74 22.23 -39.85
N ALA A 115 10.44 21.51 -38.99
CA ALA A 115 11.45 22.06 -38.10
C ALA A 115 12.70 22.55 -38.86
N VAL A 116 13.24 21.73 -39.77
CA VAL A 116 14.54 22.05 -40.41
C VAL A 116 14.42 22.95 -41.63
N THR A 117 13.26 23.02 -42.30
CA THR A 117 13.10 23.83 -43.51
C THR A 117 12.58 25.24 -43.25
N ASN A 118 12.34 25.62 -41.99
CA ASN A 118 11.77 26.90 -41.60
C ASN A 118 12.73 27.71 -40.73
N GLY A 119 12.53 29.03 -40.71
CA GLY A 119 13.34 29.95 -39.91
C GLY A 119 14.82 29.85 -40.19
N ASN A 120 15.62 30.02 -39.14
CA ASN A 120 17.08 29.95 -39.24
C ASN A 120 17.61 28.52 -39.47
N ALA A 121 16.82 27.48 -39.16
CA ALA A 121 17.23 26.09 -39.38
C ALA A 121 17.45 25.81 -40.87
N ARG A 122 16.69 26.46 -41.75
CA ARG A 122 16.80 26.35 -43.22
C ARG A 122 18.21 26.71 -43.73
N ASN A 123 18.93 27.58 -43.04
CA ASN A 123 20.27 28.01 -43.45
C ASN A 123 21.34 26.93 -43.28
N PHE A 124 21.02 25.84 -42.56
CA PHE A 124 21.92 24.71 -42.32
C PHE A 124 21.71 23.58 -43.34
N ILE A 125 20.87 23.78 -44.36
CA ILE A 125 20.64 22.78 -45.42
C ILE A 125 21.71 22.96 -46.50
N GLU A 126 22.43 21.88 -46.80
CA GLU A 126 23.50 21.89 -47.78
C GLU A 126 22.95 21.99 -49.22
N GLU A 127 23.59 22.83 -50.04
CA GLU A 127 23.19 23.02 -51.42
C GLU A 127 23.35 21.72 -52.24
N GLY A 128 22.32 21.36 -53.01
CA GLY A 128 22.31 20.13 -53.83
C GLY A 128 21.95 18.85 -53.06
N SER A 129 21.73 18.94 -51.75
CA SER A 129 21.21 17.84 -50.92
C SER A 129 19.82 17.38 -51.36
N THR A 130 19.38 16.23 -50.83
CA THR A 130 18.01 15.72 -51.04
C THR A 130 16.99 16.76 -50.57
N LEU A 131 17.19 17.34 -49.40
CA LEU A 131 16.26 18.30 -48.82
C LEU A 131 16.24 19.63 -49.59
N ASP A 132 17.40 20.15 -50.03
CA ASP A 132 17.47 21.35 -50.89
C ASP A 132 16.68 21.17 -52.19
N LYS A 133 16.80 20.00 -52.84
CA LYS A 133 16.03 19.67 -54.05
C LYS A 133 14.52 19.61 -53.77
N VAL A 134 14.12 19.02 -52.64
CA VAL A 134 12.71 18.94 -52.22
C VAL A 134 12.14 20.34 -51.98
N ILE A 135 12.89 21.22 -51.30
CA ILE A 135 12.49 22.61 -51.04
C ILE A 135 12.33 23.38 -52.36
N LYS A 136 13.34 23.36 -53.23
CA LYS A 136 13.32 24.06 -54.53
C LYS A 136 12.15 23.61 -55.43
N LYS A 137 11.81 22.31 -55.40
CA LYS A 137 10.64 21.77 -56.11
C LYS A 137 9.31 22.16 -55.46
N SER A 138 9.28 22.30 -54.14
CA SER A 138 8.07 22.58 -53.35
C SER A 138 7.69 24.06 -53.33
N MET A 139 8.67 24.97 -53.37
CA MET A 139 8.45 26.43 -53.29
C MET A 139 7.40 26.97 -54.28
N PRO A 140 7.43 26.67 -55.59
CA PRO A 140 6.47 27.23 -56.55
C PRO A 140 5.09 26.57 -56.50
N LEU A 141 4.93 25.46 -55.76
CA LEU A 141 3.72 24.64 -55.73
C LEU A 141 2.78 25.06 -54.59
N ASP A 142 1.49 24.75 -54.77
CA ASP A 142 0.50 24.81 -53.70
C ASP A 142 0.63 23.62 -52.74
N ALA A 143 -0.12 23.63 -51.63
CA ALA A 143 -0.04 22.61 -50.58
C ALA A 143 -0.19 21.17 -51.12
N ARG A 144 -1.13 20.92 -52.04
CA ARG A 144 -1.32 19.58 -52.62
C ARG A 144 -0.17 19.19 -53.56
N GLY A 145 0.34 20.12 -54.36
CA GLY A 145 1.52 19.90 -55.19
C GLY A 145 2.76 19.58 -54.36
N ARG A 146 2.93 20.26 -53.21
CA ARG A 146 4.00 20.00 -52.24
C ARG A 146 3.95 18.59 -51.65
N ALA A 147 2.76 18.13 -51.23
CA ALA A 147 2.58 16.76 -50.76
C ALA A 147 3.02 15.72 -51.81
N LYS A 148 2.63 15.90 -53.07
CA LYS A 148 3.06 15.02 -54.18
C LYS A 148 4.57 14.97 -54.36
N VAL A 149 5.29 16.07 -54.08
CA VAL A 149 6.76 16.05 -54.12
C VAL A 149 7.31 15.10 -53.05
N LEU A 150 6.75 15.11 -51.83
CA LEU A 150 7.16 14.19 -50.77
C LEU A 150 6.84 12.73 -51.12
N GLU A 151 5.61 12.46 -51.59
CA GLU A 151 5.16 11.12 -52.02
C GLU A 151 6.02 10.53 -53.14
N SER A 152 6.55 11.37 -54.03
CA SER A 152 7.30 10.95 -55.23
C SER A 152 8.82 11.07 -55.10
N THR A 153 9.36 11.32 -53.89
CA THR A 153 10.81 11.40 -53.65
C THR A 153 11.34 10.12 -52.98
N PRO A 154 11.95 9.18 -53.73
CA PRO A 154 12.39 7.89 -53.19
C PRO A 154 13.49 8.00 -52.15
N GLU A 155 14.37 8.99 -52.28
CA GLU A 155 15.48 9.22 -51.34
C GLU A 155 14.96 9.55 -49.94
N LEU A 156 13.85 10.30 -49.84
CA LEU A 156 13.19 10.64 -48.60
C LEU A 156 12.58 9.40 -47.93
N ALA A 157 11.84 8.59 -48.71
CA ALA A 157 11.23 7.36 -48.21
C ALA A 157 12.29 6.34 -47.72
N THR A 158 13.41 6.25 -48.44
CA THR A 158 14.53 5.37 -48.09
C THR A 158 15.21 5.82 -46.80
N ALA A 159 15.51 7.12 -46.68
CA ALA A 159 16.10 7.68 -45.46
C ALA A 159 15.19 7.49 -44.24
N HIS A 160 13.89 7.77 -44.40
CA HIS A 160 12.89 7.56 -43.35
C HIS A 160 12.83 6.11 -42.88
N LYS A 161 12.70 5.17 -43.83
CA LYS A 161 12.59 3.73 -43.51
C LYS A 161 13.81 3.23 -42.74
N GLU A 162 15.01 3.61 -43.16
CA GLU A 162 16.23 3.19 -42.46
C GLU A 162 16.27 3.74 -41.03
N ALA A 163 15.94 5.01 -40.83
CA ALA A 163 15.92 5.62 -39.50
C ALA A 163 14.86 4.97 -38.60
N ALA A 164 13.62 4.82 -39.08
CA ALA A 164 12.51 4.24 -38.32
C ALA A 164 12.73 2.79 -37.86
N THR A 165 13.69 2.08 -38.47
CA THR A 165 14.05 0.70 -38.07
C THR A 165 15.18 0.61 -37.03
N GLN A 166 15.74 1.74 -36.59
CA GLN A 166 16.93 1.78 -35.71
C GLN A 166 16.63 2.31 -34.29
N GLY A 167 15.36 2.53 -33.94
CA GLY A 167 14.96 3.02 -32.61
C GLY A 167 15.20 1.99 -31.50
N ASP A 168 15.05 2.45 -30.24
CA ASP A 168 15.19 1.60 -29.06
C ASP A 168 14.00 0.64 -28.90
N THR A 169 12.88 0.94 -29.56
CA THR A 169 11.68 0.12 -29.57
C THR A 169 11.49 -0.63 -30.89
N PRO A 170 10.89 -1.84 -30.87
CA PRO A 170 10.56 -2.56 -32.09
C PRO A 170 9.63 -1.75 -33.00
N ALA A 171 10.04 -1.53 -34.25
CA ALA A 171 9.24 -0.82 -35.23
C ALA A 171 7.92 -1.56 -35.54
N PRO A 172 6.75 -0.91 -35.45
CA PRO A 172 5.48 -1.49 -35.85
C PRO A 172 5.36 -1.62 -37.38
N ALA A 173 4.31 -2.27 -37.86
CA ALA A 173 4.02 -2.28 -39.29
C ALA A 173 3.65 -0.87 -39.76
N ALA A 174 3.91 -0.56 -41.03
CA ALA A 174 3.63 0.78 -41.57
C ALA A 174 2.12 1.09 -41.58
N GLU A 175 1.29 0.05 -41.61
CA GLU A 175 -0.16 0.09 -41.66
C GLU A 175 -0.84 0.01 -40.28
N ASP A 176 -0.08 -0.13 -39.18
CA ASP A 176 -0.64 -0.17 -37.83
C ASP A 176 -1.21 1.19 -37.43
N ASP A 177 -2.32 1.18 -36.70
CA ASP A 177 -2.93 2.40 -36.16
C ASP A 177 -2.07 2.97 -35.03
N VAL A 178 -1.75 4.27 -35.09
CA VAL A 178 -0.97 4.96 -34.07
C VAL A 178 -1.78 6.08 -33.44
N GLU A 179 -1.86 6.07 -32.11
CA GLU A 179 -2.61 7.06 -31.33
C GLU A 179 -1.81 8.34 -31.02
N LEU A 180 -0.54 8.41 -31.45
CA LEU A 180 0.37 9.54 -31.22
C LEU A 180 0.55 10.40 -32.48
N HIS A 181 0.73 11.71 -32.30
CA HIS A 181 0.94 12.66 -33.38
C HIS A 181 1.99 13.71 -33.05
N TYR A 182 2.68 14.17 -34.10
CA TYR A 182 3.68 15.23 -33.99
C TYR A 182 3.14 16.57 -34.46
N VAL A 183 3.49 17.62 -33.72
CA VAL A 183 3.33 19.02 -34.13
C VAL A 183 4.67 19.75 -34.00
N CYS A 184 4.96 20.65 -34.94
CA CYS A 184 6.18 21.46 -34.93
C CYS A 184 5.86 22.92 -34.62
N PHE A 185 6.64 23.54 -33.74
CA PHE A 185 6.68 24.98 -33.53
C PHE A 185 8.00 25.54 -34.05
N ALA A 186 7.93 26.52 -34.97
CA ALA A 186 9.11 27.14 -35.55
C ALA A 186 8.92 28.65 -35.70
N LYS A 187 10.02 29.41 -35.59
CA LYS A 187 10.02 30.84 -35.87
C LYS A 187 10.15 31.05 -37.39
N GLY A 188 9.19 31.76 -38.00
CA GLY A 188 9.18 32.08 -39.42
C GLY A 188 10.15 33.22 -39.76
N THR A 189 10.31 33.50 -41.06
CA THR A 189 11.13 34.64 -41.52
C THR A 189 10.52 36.00 -41.21
N ASP A 190 9.26 36.02 -40.78
CA ASP A 190 8.50 37.20 -40.35
C ASP A 190 8.55 37.43 -38.83
N ASN A 191 9.45 36.75 -38.12
CA ASN A 191 9.51 36.70 -36.65
C ASN A 191 8.25 36.13 -35.97
N GLY A 192 7.29 35.62 -36.74
CA GLY A 192 6.12 34.93 -36.20
C GLY A 192 6.51 33.56 -35.65
N LEU A 193 5.92 33.15 -34.53
CA LEU A 193 5.90 31.75 -34.09
C LEU A 193 4.78 31.02 -34.83
N TRP A 194 5.11 29.94 -35.51
CA TRP A 194 4.18 29.15 -36.31
C TRP A 194 4.04 27.74 -35.76
N GLU A 195 2.79 27.29 -35.65
CA GLU A 195 2.43 25.89 -35.44
C GLU A 195 2.21 25.23 -36.80
N LEU A 196 2.96 24.15 -37.03
CA LEU A 196 3.03 23.43 -38.28
C LEU A 196 2.60 21.99 -38.02
N ASP A 197 1.35 21.70 -38.40
CA ASP A 197 0.73 20.39 -38.32
C ASP A 197 0.21 20.02 -39.71
N GLY A 198 0.70 18.90 -40.27
CA GLY A 198 0.35 18.46 -41.62
C GLY A 198 -1.13 18.05 -41.77
N ARG A 199 -1.84 17.76 -40.68
CA ARG A 199 -3.25 17.31 -40.72
C ARG A 199 -4.26 18.46 -40.78
N ARG A 200 -3.78 19.70 -40.58
CA ARG A 200 -4.62 20.91 -40.61
C ARG A 200 -4.79 21.45 -42.03
N LYS A 201 -5.67 22.42 -42.20
CA LYS A 201 -5.87 23.12 -43.49
C LYS A 201 -4.72 24.07 -43.87
N GLY A 202 -3.78 24.33 -42.96
CA GLY A 202 -2.65 25.22 -43.16
C GLY A 202 -1.82 25.46 -41.90
N PRO A 203 -0.69 26.17 -42.01
CA PRO A 203 0.11 26.59 -40.86
C PRO A 203 -0.61 27.66 -40.03
N ILE A 204 -0.47 27.64 -38.70
CA ILE A 204 -1.14 28.56 -37.79
C ILE A 204 -0.13 29.53 -37.15
N ARG A 205 -0.31 30.83 -37.34
CA ARG A 205 0.49 31.87 -36.68
C ARG A 205 0.01 32.05 -35.23
N ARG A 206 0.93 31.90 -34.27
CA ARG A 206 0.64 31.94 -32.82
C ARG A 206 0.91 33.28 -32.15
N GLY A 207 1.80 34.08 -32.74
CA GLY A 207 2.18 35.40 -32.24
C GLY A 207 3.58 35.77 -32.75
N ASP A 208 4.14 36.86 -32.25
CA ASP A 208 5.46 37.36 -32.65
C ASP A 208 6.50 37.11 -31.55
N LEU A 209 7.71 36.71 -31.96
CA LEU A 209 8.89 36.57 -31.09
C LEU A 209 9.90 37.66 -31.40
N ASP A 210 10.50 38.23 -30.36
CA ASP A 210 11.54 39.24 -30.52
C ASP A 210 12.82 38.60 -31.07
N ASP A 211 13.74 39.37 -31.67
CA ASP A 211 14.92 38.81 -32.35
C ASP A 211 15.82 37.96 -31.45
N ASN A 212 15.86 38.27 -30.15
CA ASN A 212 16.61 37.54 -29.12
C ASN A 212 15.82 36.37 -28.50
N GLU A 213 14.55 36.19 -28.87
CA GLU A 213 13.69 35.11 -28.41
C GLU A 213 13.66 33.96 -29.42
N ASP A 214 13.69 32.75 -28.88
CA ASP A 214 13.56 31.51 -29.62
C ASP A 214 12.33 30.72 -29.15
N VAL A 215 12.10 29.53 -29.70
CA VAL A 215 10.88 28.76 -29.41
C VAL A 215 10.79 28.24 -27.97
N LEU A 216 11.91 28.17 -27.24
CA LEU A 216 11.99 27.75 -25.82
C LEU A 216 12.14 28.94 -24.86
N SER A 217 12.02 30.17 -25.36
CA SER A 217 11.90 31.35 -24.49
C SER A 217 10.57 31.31 -23.73
N SER A 218 10.46 32.03 -22.61
CA SER A 218 9.20 32.07 -21.85
C SER A 218 8.02 32.53 -22.71
N LYS A 219 8.23 33.49 -23.61
CA LYS A 219 7.21 33.95 -24.57
C LYS A 219 6.95 32.92 -25.67
N GLY A 220 8.00 32.29 -26.21
CA GLY A 220 7.90 31.19 -27.19
C GLY A 220 7.03 30.04 -26.68
N LEU A 221 7.30 29.57 -25.47
CA LEU A 221 6.54 28.51 -24.81
C LEU A 221 5.09 28.92 -24.53
N ALA A 222 4.88 30.14 -24.02
CA ALA A 222 3.54 30.67 -23.71
C ALA A 222 2.68 30.95 -24.96
N LEU A 223 3.29 31.22 -26.11
CA LEU A 223 2.56 31.39 -27.37
C LEU A 223 2.38 30.07 -28.13
N GLY A 224 3.35 29.17 -28.05
CA GLY A 224 3.41 27.89 -28.75
C GLY A 224 3.01 26.71 -27.88
N ALA A 225 3.98 25.87 -27.52
CA ALA A 225 3.76 24.56 -26.92
C ALA A 225 2.89 24.57 -25.64
N LEU A 226 3.12 25.46 -24.66
CA LEU A 226 2.31 25.45 -23.44
C LEU A 226 0.86 25.82 -23.70
N LYS A 227 0.62 26.78 -24.61
CA LYS A 227 -0.72 27.19 -25.00
C LYS A 227 -1.41 26.17 -25.89
N PHE A 228 -0.67 25.49 -26.75
CA PHE A 228 -1.15 24.34 -27.50
C PHE A 228 -1.64 23.26 -26.53
N LEU A 229 -0.79 22.87 -25.59
CA LEU A 229 -1.17 21.91 -24.55
C LEU A 229 -2.42 22.42 -23.80
N GLU A 230 -2.47 23.68 -23.38
CA GLU A 230 -3.60 24.25 -22.65
C GLU A 230 -4.92 24.20 -23.44
N ARG A 231 -4.88 24.65 -24.69
CA ARG A 231 -6.04 24.69 -25.58
C ARG A 231 -6.61 23.31 -25.83
N GLU A 232 -5.74 22.35 -26.16
CA GLU A 232 -6.15 20.99 -26.54
C GLU A 232 -6.60 20.14 -25.35
N GLY A 233 -6.68 20.72 -24.15
CA GLY A 233 -6.97 20.00 -22.91
C GLY A 233 -5.80 19.13 -22.43
N ILE A 234 -4.70 19.07 -23.18
CA ILE A 234 -3.53 18.24 -22.91
C ILE A 234 -2.69 18.83 -21.77
N ALA A 235 -2.67 20.15 -21.54
CA ALA A 235 -2.03 20.75 -20.35
C ALA A 235 -2.74 20.34 -19.06
N ARG A 236 -4.03 19.99 -19.14
CA ARG A 236 -4.74 19.44 -17.99
C ARG A 236 -4.21 18.04 -17.64
N TRP A 237 -3.75 17.29 -18.65
CA TRP A 237 -3.09 15.99 -18.51
C TRP A 237 -1.56 16.10 -18.22
N LEU A 238 -0.83 17.03 -18.85
CA LEU A 238 0.63 17.22 -18.74
C LEU A 238 1.08 18.19 -17.64
N LEU A 239 0.39 19.31 -17.44
CA LEU A 239 0.86 20.44 -16.61
C LEU A 239 0.09 20.61 -15.30
N ARG A 240 -1.10 20.01 -15.19
CA ARG A 240 -1.83 19.92 -13.92
C ARG A 240 -1.60 18.53 -13.36
N LYS A 241 -0.96 18.42 -12.19
CA LYS A 241 -1.13 17.23 -11.34
C LYS A 241 -2.63 17.05 -11.19
N GLY A 242 -3.19 15.97 -11.73
CA GLY A 242 -4.61 15.65 -11.58
C GLY A 242 -5.03 15.83 -10.13
N THR A 243 -6.22 16.36 -9.90
CA THR A 243 -6.71 16.44 -8.54
C THR A 243 -7.05 15.03 -8.07
N GLU A 244 -6.40 14.59 -7.00
CA GLU A 244 -6.71 13.33 -6.36
C GLU A 244 -7.88 13.55 -5.41
N HIS A 245 -9.01 12.93 -5.74
CA HIS A 245 -10.18 12.91 -4.88
C HIS A 245 -10.29 11.52 -4.26
N THR A 246 -10.67 11.46 -2.99
CA THR A 246 -10.95 10.18 -2.35
C THR A 246 -12.35 10.18 -1.78
N GLY A 247 -13.13 9.17 -2.15
CA GLY A 247 -14.51 9.00 -1.71
C GLY A 247 -14.70 7.70 -0.95
N LEU A 248 -15.64 7.70 -0.01
CA LEU A 248 -16.14 6.48 0.64
C LEU A 248 -17.45 6.06 -0.05
N VAL A 249 -17.57 4.80 -0.43
CA VAL A 249 -18.82 4.23 -0.96
C VAL A 249 -19.50 3.44 0.18
N LEU A 250 -20.63 3.96 0.64
CA LEU A 250 -21.41 3.46 1.77
C LEU A 250 -22.80 2.97 1.31
N GLY A 251 -23.46 2.19 2.17
CA GLY A 251 -24.79 1.62 1.92
C GLY A 251 -24.92 0.20 2.47
N ASN A 252 -26.15 -0.30 2.59
CA ASN A 252 -26.43 -1.63 3.13
C ASN A 252 -25.73 -2.77 2.37
N ASP A 253 -25.63 -3.93 3.01
CA ASP A 253 -25.22 -5.17 2.34
C ASP A 253 -26.08 -5.43 1.10
N ALA A 254 -25.45 -5.97 0.05
CA ALA A 254 -26.08 -6.22 -1.24
C ALA A 254 -26.70 -5.00 -1.96
N SER A 255 -26.41 -3.75 -1.56
CA SER A 255 -26.86 -2.56 -2.30
C SER A 255 -26.16 -2.34 -3.65
N GLY A 256 -25.10 -3.11 -3.95
CA GLY A 256 -24.39 -3.09 -5.23
C GLY A 256 -23.17 -2.17 -5.31
N LYS A 257 -22.58 -1.77 -4.17
CA LYS A 257 -21.35 -0.95 -4.09
C LYS A 257 -20.15 -1.53 -4.83
N THR A 258 -19.86 -2.80 -4.62
CA THR A 258 -18.75 -3.50 -5.28
C THR A 258 -19.00 -3.62 -6.78
N THR A 259 -20.23 -3.92 -7.16
CA THR A 259 -20.65 -4.00 -8.56
C THR A 259 -20.53 -2.62 -9.22
N PHE A 260 -20.92 -1.55 -8.53
CA PHE A 260 -20.76 -0.17 -8.99
C PHE A 260 -19.28 0.17 -9.25
N LEU A 261 -18.40 -0.18 -8.31
CA LEU A 261 -16.97 0.07 -8.42
C LEU A 261 -16.30 -0.71 -9.56
N TYR A 262 -16.55 -2.02 -9.65
CA TYR A 262 -15.93 -2.86 -10.69
C TYR A 262 -16.49 -2.62 -12.07
N LYS A 263 -17.77 -2.26 -12.21
CA LYS A 263 -18.33 -1.91 -13.52
C LYS A 263 -17.67 -0.66 -14.09
N LEU A 264 -17.31 0.30 -13.24
CA LEU A 264 -16.56 1.50 -13.63
C LEU A 264 -15.11 1.18 -13.99
N LEU A 265 -14.48 0.21 -13.33
CA LEU A 265 -13.06 -0.13 -13.53
C LEU A 265 -12.81 -1.08 -14.72
N LEU A 266 -13.65 -2.11 -14.88
CA LEU A 266 -13.38 -3.24 -15.78
C LEU A 266 -14.26 -3.25 -17.03
N GLY A 267 -15.33 -2.44 -17.08
CA GLY A 267 -16.29 -2.40 -18.20
C GLY A 267 -17.19 -3.64 -18.34
N GLU A 268 -16.77 -4.80 -17.85
CA GLU A 268 -17.49 -6.08 -17.95
C GLU A 268 -18.39 -6.40 -16.73
N ILE A 269 -19.28 -7.38 -16.88
CA ILE A 269 -20.16 -7.86 -15.79
C ILE A 269 -19.37 -8.83 -14.92
N VAL A 270 -19.13 -8.48 -13.66
CA VAL A 270 -18.47 -9.33 -12.67
C VAL A 270 -19.50 -9.86 -11.67
N GLN A 271 -19.57 -11.18 -11.48
CA GLN A 271 -20.38 -11.78 -10.42
C GLN A 271 -19.71 -11.51 -9.06
N THR A 272 -20.33 -10.68 -8.22
CA THR A 272 -19.75 -10.24 -6.94
C THR A 272 -20.28 -11.04 -5.75
N ILE A 273 -19.41 -11.25 -4.76
CA ILE A 273 -19.76 -11.78 -3.43
C ILE A 273 -19.71 -10.58 -2.45
N PRO A 274 -20.57 -10.50 -1.41
CA PRO A 274 -20.58 -9.36 -0.48
C PRO A 274 -19.18 -9.00 0.08
N THR A 275 -18.78 -7.72 -0.06
CA THR A 275 -17.48 -7.22 0.43
C THR A 275 -17.32 -7.42 1.93
N ILE A 276 -16.25 -8.11 2.33
CA ILE A 276 -15.81 -8.25 3.72
C ILE A 276 -14.65 -7.27 3.94
N GLY A 277 -14.86 -6.24 4.77
CA GLY A 277 -13.87 -5.19 5.02
C GLY A 277 -14.08 -4.01 4.08
N PHE A 278 -13.14 -3.75 3.18
CA PHE A 278 -13.25 -2.67 2.21
C PHE A 278 -12.51 -3.03 0.91
N ASN A 279 -12.94 -2.46 -0.22
CA ASN A 279 -12.27 -2.52 -1.51
C ASN A 279 -11.88 -1.10 -1.94
N VAL A 280 -10.67 -0.90 -2.47
CA VAL A 280 -10.19 0.43 -2.88
C VAL A 280 -9.75 0.36 -4.32
N GLU A 281 -10.39 1.13 -5.19
CA GLU A 281 -10.00 1.24 -6.59
C GLU A 281 -9.85 2.71 -6.97
N THR A 282 -8.85 3.00 -7.80
CA THR A 282 -8.63 4.34 -8.34
C THR A 282 -9.09 4.36 -9.78
N LEU A 283 -10.11 5.17 -10.05
CA LEU A 283 -10.59 5.47 -11.39
C LEU A 283 -9.71 6.58 -11.97
N GLU A 284 -9.06 6.30 -13.09
CA GLU A 284 -8.37 7.31 -13.88
C GLU A 284 -9.39 8.00 -14.80
N CYS A 285 -9.61 9.29 -14.58
CA CYS A 285 -10.47 10.09 -15.43
C CYS A 285 -9.71 10.53 -16.69
N VAL A 286 -10.44 10.69 -17.80
CA VAL A 286 -9.90 11.11 -19.12
C VAL A 286 -9.12 12.44 -19.03
N ASP A 287 -9.42 13.27 -18.04
CA ASP A 287 -8.80 14.59 -17.83
C ASP A 287 -7.56 14.57 -16.90
N GLY A 288 -7.12 13.39 -16.43
CA GLY A 288 -5.98 13.20 -15.52
C GLY A 288 -6.32 13.20 -14.01
N ASP A 289 -7.56 13.54 -13.62
CA ASP A 289 -8.04 13.41 -12.24
C ASP A 289 -8.05 11.93 -11.80
N LYS A 290 -7.71 11.68 -10.53
CA LYS A 290 -7.77 10.33 -9.94
C LYS A 290 -8.84 10.32 -8.86
N ILE A 291 -9.85 9.48 -9.04
CA ILE A 291 -10.88 9.27 -8.02
C ILE A 291 -10.64 7.93 -7.37
N THR A 292 -10.17 7.95 -6.12
CA THR A 292 -10.00 6.74 -5.31
C THR A 292 -11.27 6.48 -4.51
N LEU A 293 -11.96 5.38 -4.77
CA LEU A 293 -13.19 5.00 -4.10
C LEU A 293 -12.93 3.84 -3.13
N TRP A 294 -13.33 4.03 -1.88
CA TRP A 294 -13.27 3.03 -0.82
C TRP A 294 -14.68 2.41 -0.64
N ASP A 295 -14.95 1.28 -1.29
CA ASP A 295 -16.15 0.45 -1.03
C ASP A 295 -16.04 -0.18 0.34
N ILE A 296 -16.74 0.39 1.33
CA ILE A 296 -16.78 -0.14 2.70
C ILE A 296 -17.92 -1.15 2.78
N GLY A 297 -17.61 -2.37 3.22
CA GLY A 297 -18.62 -3.43 3.31
C GLY A 297 -19.79 -3.03 4.20
N GLY A 298 -21.00 -3.36 3.75
CA GLY A 298 -22.25 -2.87 4.36
C GLY A 298 -22.73 -3.60 5.62
N CYS A 299 -21.96 -4.55 6.17
CA CYS A 299 -22.35 -5.36 7.33
C CYS A 299 -22.05 -4.64 8.66
N ASP A 300 -22.93 -4.79 9.64
CA ASP A 300 -22.97 -4.11 10.94
C ASP A 300 -21.63 -4.13 11.70
N MET A 301 -20.86 -5.21 11.55
CA MET A 301 -19.60 -5.43 12.26
C MET A 301 -18.44 -4.52 11.82
N ILE A 302 -18.51 -3.96 10.60
CA ILE A 302 -17.42 -3.13 10.03
C ILE A 302 -17.82 -1.66 9.86
N ARG A 303 -19.12 -1.32 10.01
CA ARG A 303 -19.62 0.06 9.98
C ARG A 303 -18.94 0.99 10.99
N PRO A 304 -18.63 0.58 12.24
CA PRO A 304 -17.91 1.44 13.18
C PRO A 304 -16.51 1.86 12.70
N LEU A 305 -15.93 1.12 11.73
CA LEU A 305 -14.62 1.45 11.16
C LEU A 305 -14.70 2.64 10.19
N THR A 306 -15.88 2.94 9.63
CA THR A 306 -16.12 4.07 8.70
C THR A 306 -15.56 5.39 9.25
N ARG A 307 -15.66 5.61 10.57
CA ARG A 307 -15.14 6.81 11.25
C ARG A 307 -13.62 6.98 11.13
N HIS A 308 -12.87 5.90 10.94
CA HIS A 308 -11.41 5.94 10.80
C HIS A 308 -10.97 6.30 9.36
N TYR A 309 -11.89 6.20 8.39
CA TYR A 309 -11.65 6.56 7.00
C TYR A 309 -12.25 7.92 6.63
N MET A 310 -13.14 8.45 7.47
CA MET A 310 -13.73 9.78 7.32
C MET A 310 -12.70 10.86 7.68
N LEU A 311 -12.35 11.70 6.71
CA LEU A 311 -11.46 12.84 6.87
C LEU A 311 -12.07 14.04 6.14
N LYS A 312 -11.66 15.26 6.51
CA LYS A 312 -12.20 16.51 5.95
C LYS A 312 -12.14 16.64 4.42
N ASP A 313 -11.19 15.96 3.78
CA ASP A 313 -10.93 15.99 2.34
C ASP A 313 -11.64 14.87 1.57
N ARG A 314 -12.43 14.04 2.25
CA ARG A 314 -13.18 12.94 1.64
C ARG A 314 -14.58 13.37 1.22
N PHE A 315 -15.10 12.71 0.20
CA PHE A 315 -16.53 12.74 -0.14
C PHE A 315 -17.18 11.38 0.13
N VAL A 316 -18.51 11.32 0.13
CA VAL A 316 -19.27 10.09 0.36
C VAL A 316 -20.23 9.83 -0.78
N ILE A 317 -20.26 8.60 -1.28
CA ILE A 317 -21.28 8.05 -2.17
C ILE A 317 -22.11 7.06 -1.35
N PHE A 318 -23.38 7.33 -1.12
CA PHE A 318 -24.31 6.41 -0.47
C PHE A 318 -25.18 5.70 -1.51
N ILE A 319 -25.13 4.37 -1.54
CA ILE A 319 -25.89 3.55 -2.48
C ILE A 319 -27.07 2.89 -1.77
N GLN A 320 -28.28 3.33 -2.12
CA GLN A 320 -29.55 2.76 -1.70
C GLN A 320 -30.01 1.69 -2.69
N SER A 321 -30.40 0.52 -2.19
CA SER A 321 -31.01 -0.55 -3.01
C SER A 321 -32.49 -0.26 -3.27
N CYS A 322 -32.96 -0.46 -4.50
CA CYS A 322 -34.38 -0.41 -4.87
C CYS A 322 -35.06 -1.79 -4.84
N GLU A 323 -34.31 -2.88 -4.81
CA GLU A 323 -34.87 -4.25 -4.78
C GLU A 323 -35.41 -4.62 -3.39
N ASP A 324 -34.77 -4.12 -2.35
CA ASP A 324 -34.95 -4.59 -0.98
C ASP A 324 -35.90 -3.65 -0.22
N LEU A 325 -37.19 -3.94 -0.34
CA LEU A 325 -38.28 -3.12 0.17
C LEU A 325 -38.82 -3.59 1.53
N ASP A 326 -38.11 -4.48 2.22
CA ASP A 326 -38.44 -4.84 3.59
C ASP A 326 -38.33 -3.58 4.49
N PRO A 327 -39.40 -3.19 5.21
CA PRO A 327 -39.40 -2.00 6.06
C PRO A 327 -38.24 -1.95 7.06
N ASP A 328 -37.84 -3.09 7.62
CA ASP A 328 -36.73 -3.15 8.58
C ASP A 328 -35.39 -2.88 7.88
N ARG A 329 -35.22 -3.36 6.65
CA ARG A 329 -34.02 -3.13 5.83
C ARG A 329 -33.93 -1.68 5.34
N ILE A 330 -35.08 -1.06 5.01
CA ILE A 330 -35.15 0.37 4.65
C ILE A 330 -34.79 1.24 5.85
N GLU A 331 -35.42 1.04 7.01
CA GLU A 331 -35.10 1.80 8.22
C GLU A 331 -33.62 1.64 8.59
N PHE A 332 -33.08 0.43 8.44
CA PHE A 332 -31.67 0.18 8.68
C PHE A 332 -30.72 0.92 7.73
N SER A 333 -31.12 1.07 6.47
CA SER A 333 -30.37 1.87 5.48
C SER A 333 -30.42 3.36 5.83
N ILE A 334 -31.60 3.85 6.21
CA ILE A 334 -31.83 5.23 6.61
C ILE A 334 -31.02 5.57 7.87
N GLU A 335 -31.03 4.70 8.88
CA GLU A 335 -30.24 4.87 10.09
C GLU A 335 -28.74 4.93 9.76
N TYR A 336 -28.27 4.11 8.82
CA TYR A 336 -26.88 4.17 8.40
C TYR A 336 -26.53 5.47 7.67
N LEU A 337 -27.46 6.00 6.86
CA LEU A 337 -27.31 7.31 6.23
C LEU A 337 -27.23 8.43 7.28
N ARG A 338 -28.08 8.41 8.32
CA ARG A 338 -28.02 9.37 9.45
C ARG A 338 -26.65 9.35 10.10
N ILE A 339 -26.16 8.16 10.47
CA ILE A 339 -24.85 7.96 11.08
C ILE A 339 -23.72 8.49 10.17
N ALA A 340 -23.81 8.25 8.85
CA ALA A 340 -22.82 8.76 7.90
C ALA A 340 -22.80 10.30 7.86
N MET A 341 -23.97 10.96 7.87
CA MET A 341 -24.06 12.43 7.89
C MET A 341 -23.51 13.03 9.20
N GLU A 342 -23.78 12.40 10.35
CA GLU A 342 -23.21 12.82 11.65
C GLU A 342 -21.68 12.70 11.66
N MET A 343 -21.13 11.61 11.10
CA MET A 343 -19.69 11.45 10.94
C MET A 343 -19.12 12.52 10.02
N MET A 344 -19.74 12.77 8.87
CA MET A 344 -19.29 13.80 7.93
C MET A 344 -19.22 15.17 8.58
N GLU A 345 -20.25 15.57 9.34
CA GLU A 345 -20.25 16.81 10.11
C GLU A 345 -19.09 16.86 11.12
N SER A 346 -18.90 15.78 11.89
CA SER A 346 -17.86 15.70 12.93
C SER A 346 -16.44 15.78 12.39
N PHE A 347 -16.21 15.28 11.17
CA PHE A 347 -14.90 15.27 10.50
C PHE A 347 -14.73 16.37 9.44
N GLU A 348 -15.69 17.29 9.34
CA GLU A 348 -15.72 18.40 8.38
C GLU A 348 -15.71 17.96 6.89
N ALA A 349 -16.14 16.73 6.59
CA ALA A 349 -16.34 16.25 5.23
C ALA A 349 -17.65 16.82 4.67
N LYS A 350 -17.62 17.42 3.47
CA LYS A 350 -18.76 18.22 2.98
C LYS A 350 -19.63 17.56 1.92
N ASN A 351 -19.06 16.77 1.01
CA ASN A 351 -19.75 16.34 -0.21
C ASN A 351 -20.37 14.95 -0.03
N LEU A 352 -21.70 14.84 -0.14
CA LEU A 352 -22.48 13.60 -0.07
C LEU A 352 -23.31 13.41 -1.34
N PHE A 353 -23.21 12.24 -1.96
CA PHE A 353 -23.97 11.86 -3.15
C PHE A 353 -24.80 10.61 -2.85
N ILE A 354 -26.08 10.59 -3.22
CA ILE A 354 -26.99 9.47 -2.94
C ILE A 354 -27.50 8.89 -4.26
N LEU A 355 -27.32 7.59 -4.48
CA LEU A 355 -27.73 6.87 -5.69
C LEU A 355 -28.73 5.77 -5.36
N PHE A 356 -29.67 5.53 -6.28
CA PHE A 356 -30.71 4.50 -6.17
C PHE A 356 -30.46 3.36 -7.17
N ASN A 357 -29.84 2.28 -6.72
CA ASN A 357 -29.34 1.20 -7.56
C ASN A 357 -30.29 -0.01 -7.61
N LYS A 358 -30.08 -0.90 -8.59
CA LYS A 358 -30.87 -2.12 -8.85
C LYS A 358 -32.29 -1.89 -9.38
N GLN A 359 -32.50 -0.78 -10.09
CA GLN A 359 -33.79 -0.51 -10.73
C GLN A 359 -34.11 -1.51 -11.86
N ASP A 360 -33.10 -2.21 -12.39
CA ASP A 360 -33.25 -3.24 -13.42
C ASP A 360 -33.98 -4.51 -12.97
N LEU A 361 -34.12 -4.70 -11.65
CA LEU A 361 -34.85 -5.83 -11.07
C LEU A 361 -36.36 -5.56 -10.91
N LEU A 362 -36.81 -4.34 -11.24
CA LEU A 362 -38.19 -3.90 -11.12
C LEU A 362 -38.77 -3.61 -12.51
N SER A 363 -40.11 -3.60 -12.60
CA SER A 363 -40.77 -3.04 -13.79
C SER A 363 -40.53 -1.52 -13.85
N PRO A 364 -40.55 -0.87 -15.02
CA PRO A 364 -40.33 0.58 -15.11
C PRO A 364 -41.26 1.42 -14.22
N GLU A 365 -42.53 1.02 -14.09
CA GLU A 365 -43.50 1.70 -13.23
C GLU A 365 -43.19 1.48 -11.73
N ASP A 366 -42.81 0.26 -11.34
CA ASP A 366 -42.44 -0.05 -9.96
C ASP A 366 -41.12 0.62 -9.56
N ALA A 367 -40.15 0.72 -10.46
CA ALA A 367 -38.89 1.41 -10.24
C ALA A 367 -39.11 2.91 -9.98
N GLU A 368 -39.93 3.57 -10.81
CA GLU A 368 -40.25 4.99 -10.66
C GLU A 368 -40.97 5.27 -9.32
N ASN A 369 -41.96 4.45 -8.98
CA ASN A 369 -42.68 4.56 -7.71
C ASN A 369 -41.75 4.33 -6.51
N THR A 370 -40.90 3.30 -6.57
CA THR A 370 -39.95 2.94 -5.51
C THR A 370 -38.92 4.04 -5.26
N VAL A 371 -38.31 4.59 -6.32
CA VAL A 371 -37.34 5.68 -6.22
C VAL A 371 -38.01 6.92 -5.62
N ARG A 372 -39.23 7.26 -6.05
CA ARG A 372 -39.99 8.40 -5.50
C ARG A 372 -40.24 8.23 -3.99
N ASP A 373 -40.64 7.05 -3.55
CA ASP A 373 -40.98 6.79 -2.16
C ASP A 373 -39.74 6.77 -1.26
N LEU A 374 -38.64 6.13 -1.69
CA LEU A 374 -37.36 6.15 -0.98
C LEU A 374 -36.74 7.55 -0.92
N LYS A 375 -36.81 8.30 -2.02
CA LYS A 375 -36.37 9.70 -2.09
C LYS A 375 -37.11 10.57 -1.08
N SER A 376 -38.44 10.44 -0.99
CA SER A 376 -39.24 11.20 -0.01
C SER A 376 -38.86 10.88 1.44
N GLN A 377 -38.46 9.64 1.75
CA GLN A 377 -37.98 9.27 3.07
C GLN A 377 -36.61 9.88 3.36
N ILE A 378 -35.66 9.74 2.42
CA ILE A 378 -34.29 10.27 2.55
C ILE A 378 -34.28 11.82 2.64
N GLU A 379 -35.13 12.52 1.90
CA GLU A 379 -35.25 13.98 1.97
C GLU A 379 -35.67 14.49 3.35
N LYS A 380 -36.49 13.73 4.09
CA LYS A 380 -36.86 14.08 5.47
C LYS A 380 -35.65 14.03 6.40
N GLU A 381 -34.76 13.08 6.18
CA GLU A 381 -33.56 12.83 7.00
C GLU A 381 -32.41 13.77 6.67
N ILE A 382 -32.34 14.26 5.44
CA ILE A 382 -31.34 15.22 4.97
C ILE A 382 -31.59 16.62 5.52
N LYS A 383 -32.86 17.00 5.73
CA LYS A 383 -33.28 18.36 6.12
C LYS A 383 -32.48 19.00 7.26
N PRO A 384 -32.10 18.30 8.35
CA PRO A 384 -31.26 18.86 9.41
C PRO A 384 -29.81 19.23 8.98
N TYR A 385 -29.33 18.67 7.87
CA TYR A 385 -27.94 18.76 7.39
C TYR A 385 -27.78 19.67 6.15
N GLU A 386 -28.85 20.20 5.57
CA GLU A 386 -28.83 21.02 4.33
C GLU A 386 -27.90 22.24 4.40
N ASN A 387 -27.72 22.83 5.60
CA ASN A 387 -26.82 23.98 5.79
C ASN A 387 -25.39 23.59 6.17
N LYS A 388 -25.13 22.29 6.34
CA LYS A 388 -23.86 21.74 6.87
C LYS A 388 -23.09 20.93 5.83
N LEU A 389 -23.81 20.20 4.97
CA LEU A 389 -23.28 19.30 3.95
C LEU A 389 -23.75 19.74 2.55
N ASP A 390 -22.93 19.56 1.53
CA ASP A 390 -23.33 19.64 0.11
C ASP A 390 -23.87 18.26 -0.30
N ILE A 391 -25.20 18.11 -0.27
CA ILE A 391 -25.88 16.83 -0.49
C ILE A 391 -26.56 16.84 -1.85
N ARG A 392 -26.29 15.82 -2.68
CA ARG A 392 -26.89 15.65 -4.01
C ARG A 392 -27.54 14.29 -4.15
N ILE A 393 -28.79 14.28 -4.57
CA ILE A 393 -29.55 13.07 -4.88
C ILE A 393 -29.49 12.83 -6.38
N LEU A 394 -28.97 11.67 -6.78
CA LEU A 394 -28.78 11.26 -8.17
C LEU A 394 -29.80 10.18 -8.54
N ASP A 395 -31.00 10.59 -8.96
CA ASP A 395 -32.18 9.75 -9.20
C ASP A 395 -32.38 9.36 -10.67
N TYR A 396 -31.29 8.95 -11.32
CA TYR A 396 -31.31 8.49 -12.71
C TYR A 396 -32.30 7.33 -12.94
N PRO A 397 -33.27 7.46 -13.86
CA PRO A 397 -34.22 6.38 -14.17
C PRO A 397 -33.52 5.15 -14.76
N GLY A 398 -33.78 3.98 -14.20
CA GLY A 398 -33.17 2.72 -14.63
C GLY A 398 -31.70 2.54 -14.25
N LEU A 399 -31.19 3.27 -13.25
CA LEU A 399 -29.82 3.12 -12.76
C LEU A 399 -29.54 1.66 -12.35
N SER A 400 -28.51 1.07 -12.95
CA SER A 400 -28.09 -0.30 -12.67
C SER A 400 -26.58 -0.45 -12.73
N ALA A 401 -25.98 -0.72 -11.57
CA ALA A 401 -24.57 -1.06 -11.47
C ALA A 401 -24.21 -2.36 -12.20
N LEU A 402 -25.14 -3.31 -12.30
CA LEU A 402 -24.91 -4.58 -12.99
C LEU A 402 -24.76 -4.37 -14.50
N ASN A 403 -25.69 -3.63 -15.09
CA ASN A 403 -25.72 -3.40 -16.54
C ASN A 403 -24.86 -2.21 -16.97
N GLY A 404 -24.45 -1.35 -16.03
CA GLY A 404 -23.68 -0.13 -16.29
C GLY A 404 -24.53 1.08 -16.70
N THR A 405 -25.86 0.94 -16.72
CA THR A 405 -26.80 2.01 -17.10
C THR A 405 -26.64 3.21 -16.17
N HIS A 406 -26.38 4.39 -16.74
CA HIS A 406 -26.21 5.69 -16.05
C HIS A 406 -25.03 5.82 -15.06
N LEU A 407 -24.15 4.83 -14.94
CA LEU A 407 -22.99 4.90 -14.03
C LEU A 407 -21.99 5.99 -14.40
N HIS A 408 -21.66 6.10 -15.69
CA HIS A 408 -20.71 7.10 -16.16
C HIS A 408 -21.25 8.53 -16.00
N ALA A 409 -22.55 8.73 -16.24
CA ALA A 409 -23.21 10.02 -16.05
C ALA A 409 -23.20 10.44 -14.56
N ALA A 410 -23.53 9.51 -13.65
CA ALA A 410 -23.50 9.76 -12.21
C ALA A 410 -22.08 10.10 -11.73
N MET A 411 -21.05 9.39 -12.20
CA MET A 411 -19.66 9.66 -11.83
C MET A 411 -19.14 10.99 -12.37
N GLU A 412 -19.54 11.38 -13.59
CA GLU A 412 -19.16 12.68 -14.15
C GLU A 412 -19.77 13.83 -13.33
N GLU A 413 -21.02 13.70 -12.90
CA GLU A 413 -21.66 14.71 -12.03
C GLU A 413 -20.97 14.82 -10.65
N ILE A 414 -20.63 13.69 -10.03
CA ILE A 414 -19.83 13.64 -8.80
C ILE A 414 -18.50 14.36 -9.00
N ARG A 415 -17.79 14.05 -10.10
CA ARG A 415 -16.50 14.67 -10.43
C ARG A 415 -16.60 16.17 -10.63
N MET A 416 -17.65 16.64 -11.33
CA MET A 416 -17.88 18.08 -11.54
C MET A 416 -18.14 18.81 -10.23
N ALA A 417 -18.82 18.17 -9.27
CA ALA A 417 -19.13 18.73 -7.97
C ALA A 417 -17.90 18.89 -7.05
N LEU A 418 -16.88 18.04 -7.20
CA LEU A 418 -15.70 17.99 -6.31
C LEU A 418 -14.59 19.03 -6.61
N LYS A 419 -14.68 19.78 -7.71
CA LYS A 419 -13.60 20.71 -8.15
C LYS A 419 -13.49 21.95 -7.25
N PRO A 420 -12.32 22.27 -6.66
CA PRO A 420 -12.17 23.40 -5.74
C PRO A 420 -12.17 24.77 -6.44
N THR A 421 -12.88 25.74 -5.85
CA THR A 421 -12.77 27.18 -6.12
C THR A 421 -11.66 27.82 -5.27
N LYS A 422 -10.39 27.44 -5.55
CA LYS A 422 -9.11 28.15 -5.30
C LYS A 422 -7.97 27.19 -4.90
N PRO A 423 -6.72 27.40 -5.36
CA PRO A 423 -5.59 26.55 -5.04
C PRO A 423 -5.00 26.87 -3.65
N THR A 424 -4.62 25.84 -2.90
CA THR A 424 -3.89 25.95 -1.61
C THR A 424 -2.40 25.60 -1.82
N PRO A 425 -1.43 26.25 -1.13
CA PRO A 425 -0.01 26.08 -1.42
C PRO A 425 0.54 24.72 -0.95
N ASN A 426 1.54 24.26 -1.72
CA ASN A 426 2.15 22.93 -1.68
C ASN A 426 3.27 22.83 -0.63
N VAL A 427 3.12 21.97 0.38
CA VAL A 427 4.07 21.76 1.51
C VAL A 427 5.25 20.84 1.14
N LYS A 428 5.41 20.45 -0.14
CA LYS A 428 6.44 19.48 -0.55
C LYS A 428 7.88 20.03 -0.68
N ALA A 429 8.15 21.27 -0.29
CA ALA A 429 9.45 21.92 -0.51
C ALA A 429 10.46 21.82 0.67
N GLU A 430 10.15 21.16 1.79
CA GLU A 430 11.06 21.14 2.96
C GLU A 430 11.76 19.80 3.24
N ILE A 431 11.70 18.81 2.34
CA ILE A 431 12.30 17.47 2.59
C ILE A 431 13.76 17.34 2.08
N GLU A 432 14.32 18.29 1.34
CA GLU A 432 15.68 18.12 0.80
C GLU A 432 16.71 19.05 1.43
N GLN A 433 17.49 18.48 2.36
CA GLN A 433 18.95 18.72 2.50
C GLN A 433 19.55 17.68 3.48
N LYS A 434 20.00 16.53 2.97
CA LYS A 434 20.83 15.58 3.72
C LYS A 434 22.29 16.01 3.65
N VAL A 435 22.79 16.64 4.71
CA VAL A 435 24.23 16.80 4.96
C VAL A 435 24.79 15.47 5.48
N LYS A 436 25.82 14.92 4.84
CA LYS A 436 26.53 13.70 5.28
C LYS A 436 27.21 13.96 6.63
N GLY A 437 26.94 13.13 7.65
CA GLY A 437 27.53 13.28 9.00
C GLY A 437 29.02 12.92 9.06
N PRO A 438 29.70 13.17 10.21
CA PRO A 438 31.12 12.84 10.41
C PRO A 438 31.36 11.32 10.29
N SER A 439 32.55 10.96 9.79
CA SER A 439 32.99 9.58 9.65
C SER A 439 33.38 8.96 11.01
N GLU A 440 33.36 7.63 11.08
CA GLU A 440 33.72 6.89 12.31
C GLU A 440 35.14 7.20 12.78
N ASP A 441 36.10 7.35 11.86
CA ASP A 441 37.49 7.71 12.16
C ASP A 441 37.61 9.12 12.78
N GLU A 442 36.82 10.10 12.30
CA GLU A 442 36.77 11.45 12.88
C GLU A 442 36.21 11.41 14.32
N LEU A 443 35.19 10.58 14.56
CA LEU A 443 34.60 10.41 15.88
C LEU A 443 35.58 9.74 16.86
N ILE A 444 36.29 8.68 16.44
CA ILE A 444 37.31 8.01 17.27
C ILE A 444 38.46 8.96 17.61
N ASN A 445 38.91 9.78 16.66
CA ASN A 445 39.96 10.77 16.90
C ASN A 445 39.51 11.86 17.89
N SER A 446 38.25 12.30 17.80
CA SER A 446 37.66 13.23 18.78
C SER A 446 37.62 12.62 20.19
N ILE A 447 37.23 11.34 20.34
CA ILE A 447 37.25 10.65 21.64
C ILE A 447 38.66 10.64 22.23
N ARG A 448 39.69 10.33 21.44
CA ARG A 448 41.09 10.32 21.91
C ARG A 448 41.53 11.69 22.41
N GLN A 449 41.20 12.74 21.67
CA GLN A 449 41.58 14.11 22.02
C GLN A 449 40.91 14.54 23.33
N GLU A 450 39.58 14.41 23.42
CA GLU A 450 38.82 14.83 24.61
C GLU A 450 39.14 13.98 25.85
N ASN A 451 39.39 12.68 25.67
CA ASN A 451 39.80 11.83 26.79
C ASN A 451 41.22 12.18 27.30
N SER A 452 42.12 12.66 26.45
CA SER A 452 43.50 13.02 26.84
C SER A 452 43.58 14.29 27.70
N THR A 453 42.62 15.20 27.55
CA THR A 453 42.52 16.47 28.29
C THR A 453 41.59 16.38 29.50
N SER A 454 40.84 15.28 29.62
CA SER A 454 39.84 15.04 30.65
C SER A 454 40.48 14.72 32.02
N VAL A 455 39.95 15.31 33.08
CA VAL A 455 40.29 14.96 34.47
C VAL A 455 39.78 13.57 34.85
N ASP A 456 40.35 13.00 35.92
CA ASP A 456 39.93 11.71 36.47
C ASP A 456 38.44 11.73 36.90
N ALA A 457 37.83 10.54 36.96
CA ALA A 457 36.41 10.38 37.23
C ALA A 457 35.95 11.01 38.55
N GLN A 458 36.74 10.86 39.62
CA GLN A 458 36.38 11.37 40.94
C GLN A 458 36.41 12.91 40.97
N THR A 459 37.45 13.50 40.37
CA THR A 459 37.58 14.95 40.22
C THR A 459 36.47 15.51 39.32
N PHE A 460 36.16 14.86 38.20
CA PHE A 460 35.06 15.25 37.32
C PHE A 460 33.72 15.26 38.07
N TRP A 461 33.39 14.17 38.77
CA TRP A 461 32.13 14.02 39.47
C TRP A 461 31.95 15.07 40.57
N LYS A 462 33.01 15.33 41.34
CA LYS A 462 33.00 16.39 42.35
C LYS A 462 32.73 17.76 41.73
N ARG A 463 33.42 18.10 40.64
CA ARG A 463 33.26 19.39 39.93
C ARG A 463 31.88 19.54 39.28
N PHE A 464 31.29 18.45 38.80
CA PHE A 464 29.91 18.44 38.29
C PHE A 464 28.88 18.69 39.41
N LEU A 465 29.08 18.06 40.58
CA LEU A 465 28.19 18.22 41.73
C LEU A 465 28.30 19.61 42.36
N ASP A 466 29.49 20.20 42.49
CA ASP A 466 29.67 21.53 43.05
C ASP A 466 29.52 22.69 42.04
N GLY A 467 29.44 22.36 40.74
CA GLY A 467 29.26 23.32 39.65
C GLY A 467 30.54 24.05 39.20
N SER A 468 31.72 23.57 39.60
CA SER A 468 33.02 24.17 39.27
C SER A 468 33.66 23.66 37.97
N LEU A 469 32.92 22.96 37.11
CA LEU A 469 33.41 22.48 35.80
C LEU A 469 33.95 23.63 34.92
N GLU A 470 35.12 23.43 34.32
CA GLU A 470 35.83 24.45 33.53
C GLU A 470 35.25 24.63 32.12
N SER A 471 34.80 23.54 31.48
CA SER A 471 34.15 23.50 30.16
C SER A 471 32.87 22.65 30.18
N TRP A 472 32.00 22.88 29.18
CA TRP A 472 30.76 22.12 28.97
C TRP A 472 30.53 21.92 27.46
N ASP A 473 30.91 20.75 26.97
CA ASP A 473 30.83 20.30 25.58
C ASP A 473 30.05 18.97 25.49
N HIS A 474 29.92 18.42 24.27
CA HIS A 474 29.17 17.17 24.05
C HIS A 474 29.77 15.99 24.82
N TYR A 475 31.11 15.91 24.89
CA TYR A 475 31.81 14.85 25.61
C TYR A 475 31.53 14.90 27.11
N THR A 476 31.60 16.08 27.72
CA THR A 476 31.27 16.29 29.13
C THR A 476 29.79 16.13 29.44
N HIS A 477 28.89 16.46 28.50
CA HIS A 477 27.45 16.20 28.64
C HIS A 477 27.13 14.70 28.70
N LEU A 478 27.65 13.92 27.75
CA LEU A 478 27.49 12.46 27.73
C LEU A 478 28.11 11.81 28.98
N ARG A 479 29.28 12.29 29.43
CA ARG A 479 29.95 11.79 30.65
C ARG A 479 29.13 12.04 31.90
N ALA A 480 28.57 13.24 32.03
CA ALA A 480 27.67 13.55 33.14
C ALA A 480 26.40 12.68 33.11
N GLY A 481 25.81 12.48 31.93
CA GLY A 481 24.65 11.59 31.74
C GLY A 481 24.95 10.14 32.14
N PHE A 482 26.10 9.60 31.74
CA PHE A 482 26.55 8.26 32.15
C PHE A 482 26.73 8.13 33.67
N PHE A 483 27.34 9.14 34.32
CA PHE A 483 27.60 9.10 35.76
C PHE A 483 26.29 9.16 36.56
N VAL A 484 25.31 9.95 36.11
CA VAL A 484 23.96 10.00 36.70
C VAL A 484 23.21 8.68 36.49
N LEU A 485 23.27 8.09 35.29
CA LEU A 485 22.67 6.78 35.03
C LEU A 485 23.23 5.70 35.95
N ARG A 486 24.55 5.66 36.15
CA ARG A 486 25.19 4.70 37.06
C ARG A 486 24.70 4.88 38.50
N ASP A 487 24.68 6.10 39.01
CA ASP A 487 24.22 6.39 40.37
C ASP A 487 22.74 6.03 40.57
N CYS A 488 21.89 6.33 39.59
CA CYS A 488 20.48 5.99 39.62
C CYS A 488 20.23 4.47 39.55
N PHE A 489 20.94 3.75 38.68
CA PHE A 489 20.81 2.29 38.58
C PHE A 489 21.36 1.57 39.81
N ALA A 490 22.41 2.10 40.44
CA ALA A 490 22.88 1.61 41.75
C ALA A 490 21.79 1.73 42.84
N ARG A 491 20.88 2.71 42.70
CA ARG A 491 19.70 2.91 43.55
C ARG A 491 18.43 2.18 43.06
N GLY A 492 18.49 1.47 41.93
CA GLY A 492 17.34 0.75 41.35
C GLY A 492 16.30 1.66 40.67
N VAL A 493 16.69 2.85 40.25
CA VAL A 493 15.81 3.86 39.65
C VAL A 493 15.70 3.68 38.13
N GLY A 494 14.50 3.87 37.57
CA GLY A 494 14.23 3.74 36.13
C GLY A 494 14.77 4.91 35.30
N LEU A 495 14.87 4.72 33.97
CA LEU A 495 15.47 5.70 33.05
C LEU A 495 14.77 7.07 33.07
N LEU A 496 13.44 7.10 33.17
CA LEU A 496 12.68 8.36 33.14
C LEU A 496 12.95 9.18 34.40
N GLU A 497 13.03 8.52 35.54
CA GLU A 497 13.41 9.13 36.81
C GLU A 497 14.89 9.57 36.81
N CYS A 498 15.80 8.81 36.16
CA CYS A 498 17.18 9.25 35.91
C CYS A 498 17.22 10.55 35.11
N ALA A 499 16.34 10.69 34.10
CA ALA A 499 16.28 11.88 33.27
C ALA A 499 15.80 13.10 34.05
N ASP A 500 14.84 12.93 34.97
CA ASP A 500 14.37 14.01 35.84
C ASP A 500 15.47 14.46 36.81
N GLU A 501 16.26 13.53 37.37
CA GLU A 501 17.44 13.86 38.19
C GLU A 501 18.55 14.57 37.40
N PHE A 502 18.85 14.09 36.18
CA PHE A 502 19.85 14.74 35.33
C PHE A 502 19.40 16.16 34.95
N MET A 503 18.12 16.35 34.61
CA MET A 503 17.53 17.67 34.35
C MET A 503 17.63 18.60 35.56
N ALA A 504 17.44 18.10 36.79
CA ALA A 504 17.63 18.90 38.01
C ALA A 504 19.08 19.38 38.16
N HIS A 505 20.06 18.53 37.85
CA HIS A 505 21.47 18.95 37.81
C HIS A 505 21.76 19.97 36.71
N LEU A 506 21.23 19.80 35.49
CA LEU A 506 21.40 20.76 34.40
C LEU A 506 20.79 22.13 34.71
N ASN A 507 19.62 22.15 35.36
CA ASN A 507 18.98 23.38 35.82
C ASN A 507 19.80 24.09 36.89
N ARG A 508 20.31 23.36 37.88
CA ARG A 508 21.19 23.91 38.92
C ARG A 508 22.49 24.50 38.33
N LEU A 509 23.13 23.80 37.39
CA LEU A 509 24.32 24.30 36.70
C LEU A 509 24.03 25.58 35.92
N ARG A 510 22.89 25.63 35.22
CA ARG A 510 22.42 26.82 34.51
C ARG A 510 22.15 27.99 35.44
N GLU A 511 21.57 27.76 36.62
CA GLU A 511 21.34 28.81 37.62
C GLU A 511 22.66 29.35 38.19
N GLY A 512 23.65 28.48 38.42
CA GLY A 512 24.97 28.87 38.92
C GLY A 512 25.86 29.59 37.90
N ASN A 513 25.77 29.23 36.61
CA ASN A 513 26.55 29.86 35.53
C ASN A 513 25.78 29.87 34.19
N PRO A 514 24.85 30.82 33.98
CA PRO A 514 23.94 30.83 32.84
C PRO A 514 24.62 30.97 31.48
N GLU A 515 25.78 31.63 31.43
CA GLU A 515 26.56 31.84 30.20
C GLU A 515 27.18 30.54 29.70
N ARG A 516 27.59 29.65 30.62
CA ARG A 516 28.26 28.37 30.31
C ARG A 516 27.26 27.25 29.98
N PHE A 517 26.11 27.19 30.65
CA PHE A 517 25.14 26.09 30.52
C PHE A 517 23.84 26.51 29.81
N ARG A 518 23.97 27.18 28.66
CA ARG A 518 22.83 27.63 27.85
C ARG A 518 22.11 26.45 27.19
N ASN A 519 20.78 26.52 27.08
CA ASN A 519 19.94 25.57 26.33
C ASN A 519 20.04 24.08 26.75
N THR A 520 20.45 23.80 27.98
CA THR A 520 20.64 22.42 28.49
C THR A 520 19.35 21.73 28.95
N ALA A 521 18.26 22.46 29.17
CA ALA A 521 17.00 21.92 29.67
C ALA A 521 16.03 21.61 28.53
N HIS A 522 16.03 20.35 28.08
CA HIS A 522 15.09 19.83 27.07
C HIS A 522 14.76 18.37 27.36
N ARG A 523 13.56 18.09 27.89
CA ARG A 523 13.21 16.76 28.43
C ARG A 523 13.32 15.64 27.39
N THR A 524 12.81 15.85 26.18
CA THR A 524 12.94 14.85 25.10
C THR A 524 14.39 14.59 24.69
N MET A 525 15.17 15.62 24.45
CA MET A 525 16.59 15.47 24.13
C MET A 525 17.37 14.74 25.24
N THR A 526 17.06 15.03 26.51
CA THR A 526 17.70 14.38 27.65
C THR A 526 17.41 12.89 27.72
N ILE A 527 16.14 12.49 27.60
CA ILE A 527 15.75 11.07 27.62
C ILE A 527 16.36 10.32 26.42
N PHE A 528 16.39 10.96 25.25
CA PHE A 528 17.05 10.42 24.06
C PHE A 528 18.51 10.06 24.32
N TRP A 529 19.32 11.00 24.82
CA TRP A 529 20.74 10.76 25.04
C TRP A 529 21.01 9.75 26.17
N LEU A 530 20.22 9.77 27.25
CA LEU A 530 20.36 8.78 28.32
C LEU A 530 20.04 7.36 27.84
N GLN A 531 19.04 7.18 26.97
CA GLN A 531 18.76 5.88 26.34
C GLN A 531 19.93 5.40 25.47
N GLN A 532 20.52 6.28 24.66
CA GLN A 532 21.66 5.94 23.79
C GLN A 532 22.89 5.51 24.62
N ILE A 533 23.19 6.24 25.69
CA ILE A 533 24.26 5.90 26.64
C ILE A 533 24.00 4.56 27.32
N GLN A 534 22.76 4.31 27.77
CA GLN A 534 22.38 3.07 28.44
C GLN A 534 22.58 1.84 27.54
N VAL A 535 22.18 1.92 26.27
CA VAL A 535 22.35 0.81 25.31
C VAL A 535 23.83 0.53 25.08
N ALA A 536 24.64 1.55 24.79
CA ALA A 536 26.07 1.38 24.57
C ALA A 536 26.79 0.81 25.80
N ALA A 537 26.43 1.26 27.01
CA ALA A 537 27.01 0.73 28.26
C ALA A 537 26.69 -0.75 28.47
N ILE A 538 25.49 -1.20 28.11
CA ILE A 538 25.07 -2.60 28.27
C ILE A 538 25.70 -3.49 27.18
N GLU A 539 25.86 -2.98 25.95
CA GLU A 539 26.63 -3.64 24.89
C GLU A 539 28.09 -3.82 25.26
N TYR A 540 28.72 -2.76 25.76
CA TYR A 540 30.08 -2.82 26.28
C TYR A 540 30.20 -3.85 27.42
N GLN A 541 29.23 -3.86 28.35
CA GLN A 541 29.19 -4.81 29.47
C GLN A 541 29.08 -6.26 29.01
N ALA A 542 28.17 -6.56 28.07
CA ALA A 542 27.95 -7.92 27.57
C ALA A 542 29.20 -8.53 26.93
N ASN A 543 30.04 -7.69 26.31
CA ASN A 543 31.26 -8.12 25.64
C ASN A 543 32.48 -8.23 26.57
N ASN A 544 32.50 -7.52 27.71
CA ASN A 544 33.70 -7.40 28.56
C ASN A 544 33.55 -7.94 30.00
N SER A 545 32.38 -7.84 30.64
CA SER A 545 32.16 -8.26 32.04
C SER A 545 30.68 -8.45 32.38
N PRO A 546 30.10 -9.65 32.13
CA PRO A 546 28.69 -9.90 32.38
C PRO A 546 28.37 -9.88 33.88
N GLY A 547 27.42 -9.03 34.30
CA GLY A 547 26.83 -9.04 35.65
C GLY A 547 26.96 -7.76 36.49
N LYS A 548 27.77 -6.77 36.10
CA LYS A 548 27.83 -5.44 36.75
C LYS A 548 27.82 -4.30 35.71
N PHE A 549 26.99 -3.26 35.92
CA PHE A 549 26.97 -2.08 35.05
C PHE A 549 28.35 -1.38 35.07
N PRO A 550 28.86 -0.84 33.94
CA PRO A 550 30.23 -0.32 33.86
C PRO A 550 30.56 0.79 34.88
N GLU A 551 31.81 0.83 35.32
CA GLU A 551 32.33 1.83 36.26
C GLU A 551 32.61 3.19 35.60
N GLN A 552 32.76 4.24 36.42
CA GLN A 552 33.01 5.60 35.95
C GLN A 552 34.32 5.73 35.14
N GLU A 553 35.31 4.90 35.47
CA GLU A 553 36.61 4.82 34.81
C GLU A 553 36.51 4.24 33.38
N GLU A 554 35.47 3.47 33.08
CA GLU A 554 35.27 2.75 31.81
C GLU A 554 34.51 3.59 30.75
N TYR A 555 34.18 4.85 31.07
CA TYR A 555 33.40 5.73 30.18
C TYR A 555 34.04 5.90 28.79
N ALA A 556 35.35 6.09 28.73
CA ALA A 556 36.06 6.27 27.46
C ALA A 556 36.00 4.99 26.61
N ASP A 557 36.11 3.82 27.23
CA ASP A 557 36.07 2.53 26.55
C ASP A 557 34.67 2.23 25.98
N ILE A 558 33.61 2.65 26.67
CA ILE A 558 32.22 2.61 26.14
C ILE A 558 32.11 3.46 24.88
N LEU A 559 32.62 4.70 24.89
CA LEU A 559 32.62 5.54 23.69
C LEU A 559 33.45 4.97 22.55
N PHE A 560 34.59 4.32 22.84
CA PHE A 560 35.36 3.63 21.80
C PHE A 560 34.62 2.43 21.21
N SER A 561 33.78 1.74 22.00
CA SER A 561 32.91 0.67 21.50
C SER A 561 31.69 1.17 20.74
N ALA A 562 31.27 2.43 20.98
CA ALA A 562 30.12 3.07 20.34
C ALA A 562 30.44 4.51 19.86
N PRO A 563 31.33 4.69 18.86
CA PRO A 563 31.81 6.03 18.47
C PRO A 563 30.71 6.97 17.96
N HIS A 564 29.62 6.42 17.43
CA HIS A 564 28.48 7.17 16.92
C HIS A 564 27.81 8.09 17.96
N LEU A 565 27.96 7.80 19.27
CA LEU A 565 27.47 8.67 20.35
C LEU A 565 28.08 10.07 20.31
N MET A 566 29.32 10.21 19.80
CA MET A 566 29.99 11.51 19.68
C MET A 566 29.46 12.38 18.54
N ASN A 567 28.59 11.85 17.68
CA ASN A 567 27.89 12.65 16.68
C ASN A 567 26.73 13.43 17.34
N SER A 568 26.94 14.71 17.66
CA SER A 568 25.90 15.58 18.25
C SER A 568 24.62 15.72 17.41
N GLY A 569 24.68 15.37 16.12
CA GLY A 569 23.53 15.32 15.20
C GLY A 569 22.77 13.99 15.19
N LEU A 570 23.13 12.99 16.01
CA LEU A 570 22.54 11.64 16.00
C LEU A 570 21.01 11.65 16.11
N TRP A 571 20.43 12.59 16.88
CA TRP A 571 18.98 12.74 17.03
C TRP A 571 18.24 12.95 15.70
N ARG A 572 18.89 13.47 14.65
CA ARG A 572 18.27 13.69 13.32
C ARG A 572 17.89 12.39 12.61
N ALA A 573 18.47 11.26 13.04
CA ALA A 573 18.05 9.95 12.56
C ALA A 573 16.72 9.51 13.20
N TYR A 574 16.33 10.12 14.33
CA TYR A 574 15.19 9.72 15.15
C TYR A 574 14.06 10.76 15.15
N TYR A 575 14.37 12.06 15.04
CA TYR A 575 13.38 13.13 15.15
C TYR A 575 13.43 14.15 13.99
N THR A 576 12.26 14.62 13.54
CA THR A 576 12.19 15.83 12.70
C THR A 576 12.33 17.10 13.53
N LYS A 577 12.73 18.21 12.88
CA LYS A 577 12.80 19.53 13.56
C LYS A 577 11.43 19.99 14.07
N TYR A 578 10.36 19.69 13.33
CA TYR A 578 9.00 20.10 13.67
C TYR A 578 8.44 19.36 14.88
N SER A 579 8.87 18.12 15.11
CA SER A 579 8.50 17.35 16.29
C SER A 579 9.34 17.78 17.51
N LEU A 580 10.66 17.82 17.35
CA LEU A 580 11.59 17.95 18.48
C LEU A 580 11.65 19.35 19.09
N PHE A 581 11.50 20.42 18.30
CA PHE A 581 11.67 21.80 18.79
C PHE A 581 10.35 22.48 19.17
N THR A 582 9.29 21.71 19.41
CA THR A 582 8.04 22.25 19.98
C THR A 582 8.21 22.58 21.47
N PRO A 583 7.46 23.57 22.01
CA PRO A 583 7.41 23.83 23.45
C PRO A 583 7.05 22.56 24.25
N GLN A 584 6.15 21.74 23.71
CA GLN A 584 5.70 20.49 24.32
C GLN A 584 6.82 19.44 24.38
N ALA A 585 7.64 19.29 23.33
CA ALA A 585 8.77 18.36 23.33
C ALA A 585 9.90 18.78 24.28
N LYS A 586 10.02 20.08 24.55
CA LYS A 586 10.95 20.61 25.54
C LYS A 586 10.53 20.28 26.98
N GLU A 587 9.24 20.28 27.26
CA GLU A 587 8.66 20.05 28.60
C GLU A 587 8.28 18.59 28.86
N ASN A 588 7.86 17.84 27.84
CA ASN A 588 7.35 16.47 27.95
C ASN A 588 8.14 15.50 27.07
N TRP A 589 8.08 14.20 27.41
CA TRP A 589 8.67 13.14 26.58
C TRP A 589 7.85 12.89 25.32
N HIS A 590 8.50 12.94 24.15
CA HIS A 590 7.92 12.59 22.87
C HIS A 590 8.69 11.45 22.21
N LEU A 591 7.95 10.49 21.64
CA LEU A 591 8.56 9.41 20.88
C LEU A 591 9.16 9.94 19.57
N PRO A 592 10.27 9.35 19.09
CA PRO A 592 10.83 9.62 17.77
C PRO A 592 9.78 9.50 16.66
N ASP A 593 9.76 10.46 15.74
CA ASP A 593 8.86 10.49 14.59
C ASP A 593 9.49 9.97 13.28
N ILE A 594 10.81 9.72 13.27
CA ILE A 594 11.53 9.15 12.12
C ILE A 594 11.76 7.64 12.29
N GLN A 595 12.34 7.20 13.41
CA GLN A 595 12.60 5.79 13.69
C GLN A 595 12.68 5.53 15.21
N PRO A 596 12.36 4.32 15.72
CA PRO A 596 12.32 4.03 17.16
C PRO A 596 13.72 3.89 17.81
N LEU A 597 13.80 4.03 19.13
CA LEU A 597 15.05 3.89 19.90
C LEU A 597 15.47 2.42 20.09
N PRO A 598 16.79 2.12 20.16
CA PRO A 598 17.33 0.78 20.39
C PRO A 598 16.95 0.22 21.79
N THR A 599 16.83 -1.12 21.91
CA THR A 599 16.36 -1.81 23.14
C THR A 599 17.38 -2.84 23.67
N ILE A 600 17.49 -2.95 24.99
CA ILE A 600 18.53 -3.65 25.77
C ILE A 600 18.57 -5.20 25.61
N SER A 601 17.47 -5.85 25.22
CA SER A 601 17.38 -7.32 25.17
C SER A 601 18.02 -7.98 23.94
N GLN A 602 18.60 -7.20 23.04
CA GLN A 602 19.25 -7.69 21.81
C GLN A 602 20.68 -8.23 22.04
N VAL A 603 21.22 -8.08 23.25
CA VAL A 603 22.68 -8.02 23.45
C VAL A 603 23.25 -9.18 24.30
N THR A 604 22.44 -9.91 25.07
CA THR A 604 22.95 -10.90 26.07
C THR A 604 22.63 -12.38 25.81
N SER A 605 22.04 -12.76 24.67
CA SER A 605 21.67 -14.17 24.41
C SER A 605 22.79 -14.98 23.72
N ARG A 606 23.27 -16.04 24.40
CA ARG A 606 24.06 -17.14 23.81
C ARG A 606 23.17 -18.03 22.89
N PRO A 607 23.77 -18.85 21.99
CA PRO A 607 23.24 -19.11 20.65
C PRO A 607 22.02 -20.04 20.58
N PRO A 608 21.23 -19.95 19.50
CA PRO A 608 19.84 -20.39 19.42
C PRO A 608 19.69 -21.90 19.19
N GLN A 609 18.58 -22.48 19.68
CA GLN A 609 17.98 -23.62 18.99
C GLN A 609 17.45 -23.12 17.66
N LYS A 610 17.96 -23.67 16.55
CA LYS A 610 17.49 -23.37 15.20
C LYS A 610 15.98 -23.65 15.10
N ILE A 611 15.18 -22.58 15.08
CA ILE A 611 13.93 -22.58 14.33
C ILE A 611 14.34 -22.30 12.88
N SER A 612 14.49 -23.36 12.09
CA SER A 612 14.60 -23.24 10.64
C SER A 612 13.20 -22.98 10.08
N GLY A 613 12.86 -21.70 9.91
CA GLY A 613 11.65 -21.29 9.21
C GLY A 613 11.70 -19.78 9.01
N ASN A 614 11.71 -19.35 7.76
CA ASN A 614 11.56 -17.94 7.39
C ASN A 614 10.27 -17.41 8.05
N ASP A 615 10.22 -16.18 8.57
CA ASP A 615 9.02 -15.63 9.25
C ASP A 615 7.77 -15.67 8.35
N ALA A 616 7.99 -15.62 7.03
CA ALA A 616 6.98 -15.86 6.01
C ALA A 616 6.30 -17.24 6.13
N ASP A 617 7.05 -18.31 6.40
CA ASP A 617 6.48 -19.66 6.57
C ASP A 617 5.67 -19.77 7.86
N ARG A 618 6.08 -19.07 8.92
CA ARG A 618 5.35 -19.01 10.19
C ARG A 618 3.99 -18.33 10.03
N LEU A 619 3.95 -17.15 9.42
CA LEU A 619 2.70 -16.42 9.19
C LEU A 619 1.80 -17.11 8.15
N ALA A 620 2.38 -17.71 7.11
CA ALA A 620 1.64 -18.47 6.12
C ALA A 620 1.03 -19.75 6.74
N LEU A 621 1.76 -20.49 7.57
CA LEU A 621 1.24 -21.66 8.28
C LEU A 621 0.08 -21.27 9.22
N PHE A 622 0.25 -20.20 10.00
CA PHE A 622 -0.81 -19.68 10.88
C PHE A 622 -2.05 -19.27 10.06
N ALA A 623 -1.86 -18.51 8.98
CA ALA A 623 -2.94 -18.10 8.09
C ALA A 623 -3.66 -19.29 7.44
N PHE A 624 -2.95 -20.37 7.13
CA PHE A 624 -3.54 -21.62 6.62
C PHE A 624 -4.48 -22.25 7.64
N SER A 625 -4.06 -22.36 8.90
CA SER A 625 -4.90 -22.85 10.01
C SER A 625 -6.17 -21.99 10.18
N VAL A 626 -6.03 -20.66 10.10
CA VAL A 626 -7.15 -19.71 10.22
C VAL A 626 -8.16 -19.87 9.10
N VAL A 627 -7.70 -20.00 7.86
CA VAL A 627 -8.59 -20.17 6.69
C VAL A 627 -9.27 -21.54 6.73
N GLN A 628 -8.56 -22.61 7.11
CA GLN A 628 -9.19 -23.94 7.28
C GLN A 628 -10.30 -23.92 8.33
N LYS A 629 -10.06 -23.31 9.50
CA LYS A 629 -11.09 -23.18 10.53
C LYS A 629 -12.25 -22.28 10.09
N THR A 630 -11.98 -21.25 9.28
CA THR A 630 -13.01 -20.41 8.66
C THR A 630 -13.94 -21.22 7.75
N LEU A 631 -13.39 -22.19 7.01
CA LEU A 631 -14.16 -23.05 6.11
C LEU A 631 -14.96 -24.13 6.85
N SER A 632 -14.53 -24.55 8.05
CA SER A 632 -15.18 -25.64 8.81
C SER A 632 -16.11 -25.16 9.93
N SER A 633 -15.94 -23.93 10.42
CA SER A 633 -16.72 -23.37 11.53
C SER A 633 -18.05 -22.78 11.07
N GLN A 634 -19.03 -22.76 11.98
CA GLN A 634 -20.32 -22.06 11.80
C GLN A 634 -20.24 -20.58 12.21
N LEU A 635 -19.13 -20.13 12.79
CA LEU A 635 -18.93 -18.73 13.17
C LEU A 635 -18.70 -17.85 11.93
N ARG A 636 -19.12 -16.58 12.03
CA ARG A 636 -18.86 -15.61 10.96
C ARG A 636 -17.34 -15.42 10.79
N ARG A 637 -16.85 -15.50 9.54
CA ARG A 637 -15.42 -15.31 9.17
C ARG A 637 -14.75 -14.15 9.90
N GLY A 638 -15.38 -12.98 9.93
CA GLY A 638 -14.81 -11.78 10.58
C GLY A 638 -14.53 -11.98 12.07
N GLY A 639 -15.37 -12.74 12.78
CA GLY A 639 -15.13 -13.10 14.18
C GLY A 639 -13.92 -14.03 14.33
N ILE A 640 -13.80 -15.04 13.48
CA ILE A 640 -12.67 -15.98 13.48
C ILE A 640 -11.35 -15.26 13.18
N VAL A 641 -11.33 -14.39 12.17
CA VAL A 641 -10.13 -13.61 11.81
C VAL A 641 -9.74 -12.66 12.94
N LYS A 642 -10.70 -12.00 13.60
CA LYS A 642 -10.41 -11.17 14.77
C LYS A 642 -9.75 -11.96 15.89
N GLN A 643 -10.33 -13.11 16.26
CA GLN A 643 -9.75 -14.00 17.27
C GLN A 643 -8.34 -14.47 16.89
N ALA A 644 -8.12 -14.76 15.60
CA ALA A 644 -6.80 -15.12 15.08
C ALA A 644 -5.77 -14.01 15.25
N LEU A 645 -6.12 -12.77 14.88
CA LEU A 645 -5.22 -11.63 15.00
C LEU A 645 -4.87 -11.32 16.46
N GLU A 646 -5.87 -11.33 17.37
CA GLU A 646 -5.66 -11.14 18.81
C GLU A 646 -4.79 -12.25 19.42
N ALA A 647 -5.04 -13.52 19.06
CA ALA A 647 -4.27 -14.66 19.52
C ALA A 647 -2.82 -14.60 19.00
N LEU A 648 -2.61 -14.26 17.72
CA LEU A 648 -1.30 -14.10 17.12
C LEU A 648 -0.53 -12.94 17.74
N GLN A 649 -1.19 -11.81 17.99
CA GLN A 649 -0.58 -10.65 18.67
C GLN A 649 -0.11 -11.02 20.07
N SER A 650 -0.98 -11.59 20.90
CA SER A 650 -0.66 -12.00 22.27
C SER A 650 0.43 -13.08 22.32
N SER A 651 0.38 -14.05 21.41
CA SER A 651 1.38 -15.13 21.34
C SER A 651 2.71 -14.63 20.83
N THR A 652 2.73 -13.76 19.81
CA THR A 652 3.95 -13.13 19.31
C THR A 652 4.56 -12.22 20.36
N MET A 653 3.77 -11.46 21.13
CA MET A 653 4.27 -10.67 22.26
C MET A 653 4.92 -11.55 23.33
N ARG A 654 4.31 -12.69 23.69
CA ARG A 654 4.86 -13.65 24.67
C ARG A 654 6.12 -14.34 24.17
N LEU A 655 6.10 -14.83 22.93
CA LEU A 655 7.26 -15.46 22.30
C LEU A 655 8.43 -14.47 22.19
N ARG A 656 8.17 -13.20 21.85
CA ARG A 656 9.18 -12.13 21.81
C ARG A 656 9.71 -11.72 23.17
N ALA A 657 8.96 -11.99 24.24
CA ALA A 657 9.47 -11.82 25.60
C ALA A 657 10.56 -12.84 25.93
N THR A 658 10.57 -14.00 25.27
CA THR A 658 11.55 -15.08 25.46
C THR A 658 12.58 -15.20 24.34
N ASP A 659 12.24 -14.81 23.11
CA ASP A 659 13.06 -14.89 21.90
C ASP A 659 12.83 -13.65 21.02
N SER A 660 13.76 -12.70 21.11
CA SER A 660 13.69 -11.44 20.37
C SER A 660 13.99 -11.56 18.87
N SER A 661 14.45 -12.73 18.40
CA SER A 661 14.62 -13.01 16.97
C SER A 661 13.29 -13.11 16.22
N ILE A 662 12.20 -13.30 16.97
CA ILE A 662 10.84 -13.33 16.44
C ILE A 662 10.40 -11.91 16.05
N PRO A 663 10.01 -11.68 14.79
CA PRO A 663 9.56 -10.37 14.33
C PRO A 663 8.36 -9.84 15.12
N PRO A 664 8.26 -8.51 15.31
CA PRO A 664 7.10 -7.89 15.94
C PRO A 664 5.82 -8.26 15.21
N TYR A 665 4.75 -8.47 15.98
CA TYR A 665 3.42 -8.65 15.41
C TYR A 665 3.13 -7.51 14.43
N SER A 666 2.64 -7.90 13.25
CA SER A 666 2.06 -6.98 12.32
C SER A 666 0.73 -7.49 11.83
N GLU A 667 -0.31 -6.71 12.12
CA GLU A 667 -1.65 -6.97 11.64
C GLU A 667 -1.70 -6.99 10.11
N THR A 668 -0.95 -6.10 9.45
CA THR A 668 -0.84 -6.08 7.99
C THR A 668 -0.23 -7.35 7.43
N GLN A 669 0.87 -7.82 8.01
CA GLN A 669 1.56 -9.03 7.54
C GLN A 669 0.72 -10.29 7.80
N ALA A 670 0.07 -10.38 8.96
CA ALA A 670 -0.83 -11.48 9.29
C ALA A 670 -2.06 -11.50 8.36
N TYR A 671 -2.70 -10.35 8.18
CA TYR A 671 -3.89 -10.22 7.32
C TYR A 671 -3.56 -10.47 5.84
N PHE A 672 -2.40 -10.01 5.37
CA PHE A 672 -1.88 -10.32 4.03
C PHE A 672 -1.87 -11.82 3.78
N TRP A 673 -1.25 -12.60 4.67
CA TRP A 673 -1.18 -14.05 4.52
C TRP A 673 -2.54 -14.73 4.61
N ILE A 674 -3.42 -14.28 5.52
CA ILE A 674 -4.81 -14.77 5.60
C ILE A 674 -5.54 -14.54 4.27
N GLN A 675 -5.38 -13.36 3.66
CA GLN A 675 -6.05 -13.02 2.40
C GLN A 675 -5.47 -13.79 1.20
N ILE A 676 -4.15 -13.90 1.11
CA ILE A 676 -3.48 -14.64 0.03
C ILE A 676 -3.85 -16.12 0.06
N ILE A 677 -3.81 -16.75 1.24
CA ILE A 677 -4.17 -18.16 1.39
C ILE A 677 -5.66 -18.38 1.15
N HIS A 678 -6.50 -17.45 1.59
CA HIS A 678 -7.94 -17.49 1.28
C HIS A 678 -8.19 -17.41 -0.23
N ALA A 679 -7.51 -16.52 -0.96
CA ALA A 679 -7.63 -16.41 -2.41
C ALA A 679 -7.15 -17.67 -3.13
N TYR A 680 -6.06 -18.30 -2.64
CA TYR A 680 -5.59 -19.58 -3.16
C TYR A 680 -6.59 -20.72 -2.92
N LEU A 681 -7.06 -20.90 -1.69
CA LEU A 681 -8.03 -21.96 -1.38
C LEU A 681 -9.40 -21.74 -2.03
N GLY A 682 -9.81 -20.47 -2.21
CA GLY A 682 -11.01 -20.11 -2.96
C GLY A 682 -10.98 -20.55 -4.42
N SER A 683 -9.79 -20.62 -5.03
CA SER A 683 -9.62 -21.12 -6.40
C SER A 683 -9.82 -22.64 -6.56
N LEU A 684 -9.88 -23.40 -5.47
CA LEU A 684 -9.94 -24.88 -5.46
C LEU A 684 -11.36 -25.46 -5.30
N GLN A 685 -12.40 -24.63 -5.27
CA GLN A 685 -13.76 -25.01 -4.84
C GLN A 685 -14.47 -26.13 -5.66
N VAL A 686 -13.78 -26.83 -6.57
CA VAL A 686 -14.37 -27.94 -7.34
C VAL A 686 -13.63 -29.30 -7.25
N GLN A 687 -12.40 -29.45 -6.72
CA GLN A 687 -11.62 -30.68 -7.06
C GLN A 687 -10.76 -31.39 -5.99
N VAL A 688 -10.87 -31.09 -4.68
CA VAL A 688 -10.07 -31.82 -3.66
C VAL A 688 -10.95 -32.41 -2.56
N SER A 689 -11.07 -33.75 -2.53
CA SER A 689 -11.70 -34.49 -1.43
C SER A 689 -10.63 -34.89 -0.40
N GLY A 690 -10.68 -34.32 0.80
CA GLY A 690 -9.79 -34.61 1.93
C GLY A 690 -9.21 -33.35 2.60
N SER A 691 -8.73 -33.47 3.84
CA SER A 691 -8.09 -32.36 4.56
C SER A 691 -6.69 -32.08 3.97
N LEU A 692 -6.53 -30.94 3.30
CA LEU A 692 -5.27 -30.50 2.70
C LEU A 692 -4.26 -30.16 3.81
N THR A 693 -3.04 -30.68 3.72
CA THR A 693 -1.94 -30.30 4.63
C THR A 693 -1.21 -29.05 4.13
N PHE A 694 -0.59 -28.27 5.02
CA PHE A 694 0.16 -27.07 4.64
C PHE A 694 1.29 -27.33 3.62
N GLU A 695 2.04 -28.44 3.75
CA GLU A 695 3.10 -28.80 2.78
C GLU A 695 2.55 -29.12 1.38
N ALA A 696 1.41 -29.82 1.33
CA ALA A 696 0.70 -30.06 0.09
C ALA A 696 0.16 -28.76 -0.52
N PHE A 697 -0.32 -27.83 0.32
CA PHE A 697 -0.75 -26.50 -0.09
C PHE A 697 0.40 -25.67 -0.68
N LYS A 698 1.56 -25.61 -0.01
CA LYS A 698 2.75 -24.93 -0.52
C LYS A 698 3.18 -25.47 -1.88
N SER A 699 3.18 -26.79 -2.03
CA SER A 699 3.51 -27.45 -3.31
C SER A 699 2.48 -27.16 -4.42
N LEU A 700 1.20 -27.03 -4.06
CA LEU A 700 0.12 -26.79 -5.01
C LEU A 700 0.17 -25.38 -5.60
N PHE A 701 0.51 -24.38 -4.79
CA PHE A 701 0.50 -22.97 -5.18
C PHE A 701 1.87 -22.35 -5.37
N ASP A 702 2.94 -23.09 -5.11
CA ASP A 702 4.33 -22.60 -5.21
C ASP A 702 4.56 -21.40 -4.29
N VAL A 703 4.15 -21.54 -3.03
CA VAL A 703 4.28 -20.48 -2.01
C VAL A 703 5.74 -20.36 -1.60
N THR A 704 6.32 -19.19 -1.85
CA THR A 704 7.76 -18.91 -1.69
C THR A 704 8.09 -18.05 -0.48
N GLY A 705 7.12 -17.30 0.05
CA GLY A 705 7.30 -16.37 1.16
C GLY A 705 7.61 -14.92 0.74
N ASP A 706 7.85 -14.68 -0.55
CA ASP A 706 8.20 -13.37 -1.13
C ASP A 706 7.02 -12.66 -1.84
N GLU A 707 5.81 -13.22 -1.78
CA GLU A 707 4.60 -12.75 -2.44
C GLU A 707 4.33 -11.27 -2.13
N ARG A 708 4.63 -10.84 -0.90
CA ARG A 708 4.45 -9.45 -0.44
C ARG A 708 5.16 -8.43 -1.31
N ARG A 709 6.25 -8.78 -2.02
CA ARG A 709 7.03 -7.84 -2.84
C ARG A 709 6.24 -7.28 -4.02
N GLN A 710 5.23 -8.00 -4.49
CA GLN A 710 4.34 -7.57 -5.58
C GLN A 710 3.34 -6.51 -5.11
N TYR A 711 2.97 -6.52 -3.83
CA TYR A 711 1.86 -5.74 -3.29
C TYR A 711 2.33 -4.57 -2.41
N TYR A 712 3.42 -4.76 -1.64
CA TYR A 712 3.93 -3.79 -0.68
C TYR A 712 5.36 -3.31 -0.99
N SER A 713 5.63 -2.02 -0.79
CA SER A 713 6.99 -1.51 -0.57
C SER A 713 7.50 -1.92 0.82
N GLN A 714 8.82 -1.93 0.97
CA GLN A 714 9.42 -2.25 2.26
C GLN A 714 9.05 -1.21 3.33
N SER A 715 8.98 0.06 2.96
CA SER A 715 8.60 1.16 3.85
C SER A 715 7.19 1.00 4.43
N VAL A 716 6.21 0.53 3.64
CA VAL A 716 4.85 0.30 4.13
C VAL A 716 4.75 -1.01 4.91
N TRP A 717 5.35 -2.08 4.39
CA TRP A 717 5.34 -3.43 5.00
C TRP A 717 5.90 -3.48 6.41
N GLU A 718 6.93 -2.67 6.70
CA GLU A 718 7.61 -2.64 8.00
C GLU A 718 7.18 -1.47 8.90
N SER A 719 6.26 -0.63 8.41
CA SER A 719 5.83 0.60 9.09
C SER A 719 5.14 0.34 10.43
N ILE A 720 5.18 1.33 11.33
CA ILE A 720 4.44 1.29 12.60
C ILE A 720 2.91 1.15 12.36
N PRO A 721 2.29 1.91 11.43
CA PRO A 721 0.90 1.69 11.06
C PRO A 721 0.61 0.25 10.65
N ALA A 722 1.48 -0.39 9.84
CA ALA A 722 1.28 -1.77 9.42
C ALA A 722 1.33 -2.77 10.58
N ARG A 723 1.97 -2.40 11.70
CA ARG A 723 2.02 -3.21 12.92
C ARG A 723 0.75 -3.10 13.76
N MET A 724 0.23 -1.87 13.86
CA MET A 724 -0.88 -1.51 14.73
C MET A 724 -2.25 -1.81 14.13
N SER A 725 -2.35 -1.81 12.80
CA SER A 725 -3.58 -2.06 12.06
C SER A 725 -3.27 -2.53 10.65
N PHE A 726 -4.25 -3.12 9.96
CA PHE A 726 -4.12 -3.39 8.53
C PHE A 726 -3.89 -2.10 7.72
N VAL A 727 -2.80 -2.06 6.94
CA VAL A 727 -2.45 -0.99 6.02
C VAL A 727 -2.49 -1.54 4.61
N ASN A 728 -3.09 -0.78 3.70
CA ASN A 728 -3.25 -1.22 2.32
C ASN A 728 -1.91 -1.37 1.58
N PRO A 729 -1.84 -2.29 0.62
CA PRO A 729 -0.69 -2.39 -0.25
C PRO A 729 -0.54 -1.11 -1.08
N ASP A 730 0.69 -0.64 -1.18
CA ASP A 730 1.04 0.62 -1.85
C ASP A 730 1.60 0.40 -3.27
N LYS A 731 1.84 -0.84 -3.69
CA LYS A 731 2.26 -1.16 -5.07
C LYS A 731 1.12 -1.73 -5.91
N LYS A 732 0.37 -2.70 -5.37
CA LYS A 732 -0.66 -3.44 -6.09
C LYS A 732 -1.69 -3.99 -5.11
N ALA A 733 -2.99 -3.93 -5.45
CA ALA A 733 -4.05 -4.49 -4.62
C ALA A 733 -3.93 -6.01 -4.42
N LEU A 734 -4.40 -6.51 -3.27
CA LEU A 734 -4.40 -7.94 -2.98
C LEU A 734 -5.46 -8.67 -3.81
N PRO A 735 -5.14 -9.85 -4.37
CA PRO A 735 -6.09 -10.61 -5.18
C PRO A 735 -7.16 -11.26 -4.30
N ASN A 736 -8.35 -11.42 -4.86
CA ASN A 736 -9.45 -12.16 -4.23
C ASN A 736 -9.55 -13.61 -4.72
N VAL A 737 -9.01 -13.93 -5.91
CA VAL A 737 -8.95 -15.26 -6.50
C VAL A 737 -7.67 -15.37 -7.33
N PHE A 738 -7.04 -16.55 -7.32
CA PHE A 738 -5.93 -16.88 -8.21
C PHE A 738 -6.36 -17.86 -9.31
N GLY A 739 -5.61 -17.91 -10.41
CA GLY A 739 -5.83 -18.89 -11.48
C GLY A 739 -5.65 -20.33 -10.99
N VAL A 740 -6.39 -21.28 -11.60
CA VAL A 740 -6.37 -22.70 -11.22
C VAL A 740 -4.95 -23.28 -11.41
N PRO A 741 -4.41 -24.05 -10.43
CA PRO A 741 -3.10 -24.69 -10.56
C PRO A 741 -3.00 -25.66 -11.74
N SER A 742 -1.80 -25.79 -12.32
CA SER A 742 -1.56 -26.76 -13.41
C SER A 742 -1.71 -28.21 -12.95
N GLN A 743 -2.02 -29.12 -13.87
CA GLN A 743 -2.18 -30.55 -13.58
C GLN A 743 -0.93 -31.16 -12.90
N ALA A 744 0.27 -30.74 -13.30
CA ALA A 744 1.52 -31.17 -12.68
C ALA A 744 1.59 -30.79 -11.19
N ARG A 745 1.15 -29.58 -10.82
CA ARG A 745 1.10 -29.13 -9.41
C ARG A 745 0.04 -29.89 -8.61
N MET A 746 -1.09 -30.21 -9.22
CA MET A 746 -2.11 -31.07 -8.60
C MET A 746 -1.57 -32.48 -8.29
N ASP A 747 -0.78 -33.06 -9.19
CA ASP A 747 -0.19 -34.40 -8.99
C ASP A 747 0.93 -34.41 -7.94
N MET A 748 1.72 -33.33 -7.85
CA MET A 748 2.68 -33.13 -6.77
C MET A 748 1.99 -32.99 -5.40
N ALA A 749 0.92 -32.20 -5.32
CA ALA A 749 0.14 -32.03 -4.10
C ALA A 749 -0.49 -33.36 -3.63
N ARG A 750 -1.04 -34.17 -4.55
CA ARG A 750 -1.55 -35.52 -4.24
C ARG A 750 -0.45 -36.42 -3.67
N THR A 751 0.75 -36.37 -4.23
CA THR A 751 1.90 -37.15 -3.74
C THR A 751 2.27 -36.74 -2.32
N GLN A 752 2.29 -35.43 -2.01
CA GLN A 752 2.52 -34.93 -0.65
C GLN A 752 1.43 -35.36 0.33
N MET A 753 0.17 -35.36 -0.08
CA MET A 753 -0.94 -35.84 0.74
C MET A 753 -0.84 -37.34 1.05
N VAL A 754 -0.42 -38.16 0.07
CA VAL A 754 -0.21 -39.60 0.28
C VAL A 754 0.98 -39.86 1.22
N ASN A 755 2.05 -39.08 1.10
CA ASN A 755 3.21 -39.15 1.98
C ASN A 755 2.86 -38.73 3.42
N SER A 756 2.08 -37.67 3.60
CA SER A 756 1.68 -37.20 4.94
C SER A 756 0.75 -38.18 5.65
N ILE A 757 -0.16 -38.82 4.92
CA ILE A 757 -1.00 -39.92 5.44
C ILE A 757 -0.12 -41.09 5.86
N SER A 758 0.86 -41.48 5.04
CA SER A 758 1.81 -42.56 5.36
C SER A 758 2.64 -42.23 6.61
N HIS A 759 3.08 -40.99 6.75
CA HIS A 759 3.84 -40.50 7.91
C HIS A 759 2.99 -40.47 9.19
N ARG A 760 1.70 -40.10 9.10
CA ARG A 760 0.77 -40.15 10.24
C ARG A 760 0.61 -41.56 10.80
N PHE A 761 0.88 -42.61 10.03
CA PHE A 761 0.83 -43.99 10.52
C PHE A 761 2.12 -44.41 11.24
N THR A 762 3.27 -43.83 10.88
CA THR A 762 4.58 -44.27 11.39
C THR A 762 5.15 -43.40 12.51
N GLU A 763 4.85 -42.10 12.54
CA GLU A 763 5.42 -41.17 13.52
C GLU A 763 4.36 -40.41 14.34
N PRO A 764 4.65 -40.01 15.59
CA PRO A 764 3.77 -39.18 16.41
C PRO A 764 3.50 -37.82 15.75
N LEU A 765 2.27 -37.32 15.86
CA LEU A 765 1.92 -35.98 15.39
C LEU A 765 2.62 -34.92 16.27
N ASP A 766 3.25 -33.93 15.64
CA ASP A 766 3.80 -32.78 16.35
C ASP A 766 2.68 -31.85 16.83
N MET A 767 2.89 -31.23 17.99
CA MET A 767 1.97 -30.22 18.49
C MET A 767 2.06 -28.95 17.62
N PRO A 768 0.91 -28.35 17.27
CA PRO A 768 0.92 -27.05 16.60
C PRO A 768 1.67 -25.97 17.42
N PRO A 769 2.22 -24.95 16.74
CA PRO A 769 2.74 -23.75 17.38
C PRO A 769 1.76 -23.15 18.39
N ARG A 770 2.28 -22.44 19.38
CA ARG A 770 1.48 -21.91 20.49
C ARG A 770 0.42 -20.92 19.99
N GLU A 771 0.73 -20.10 19.00
CA GLU A 771 -0.20 -19.17 18.36
C GLU A 771 -1.41 -19.89 17.75
N ASP A 772 -1.23 -21.03 17.09
CA ASP A 772 -2.32 -21.83 16.53
C ASP A 772 -3.21 -22.39 17.63
N LEU A 773 -2.61 -22.91 18.71
CA LEU A 773 -3.36 -23.45 19.85
C LEU A 773 -4.18 -22.37 20.56
N ASP A 774 -3.59 -21.19 20.78
CA ASP A 774 -4.28 -20.07 21.42
C ASP A 774 -5.41 -19.51 20.52
N PHE A 775 -5.22 -19.51 19.19
CA PHE A 775 -6.28 -19.20 18.22
C PHE A 775 -7.42 -20.23 18.27
N LEU A 776 -7.12 -21.52 18.18
CA LEU A 776 -8.11 -22.60 18.22
C LEU A 776 -8.92 -22.55 19.53
N ALA A 777 -8.25 -22.27 20.65
CA ALA A 777 -8.88 -22.10 21.96
C ALA A 777 -9.87 -20.93 21.99
N ALA A 778 -9.50 -19.78 21.41
CA ALA A 778 -10.38 -18.62 21.32
C ALA A 778 -11.63 -18.90 20.47
N VAL A 779 -11.45 -19.56 19.32
CA VAL A 779 -12.57 -19.97 18.45
C VAL A 779 -13.46 -21.00 19.14
N LEU A 780 -12.88 -21.98 19.82
CA LEU A 780 -13.63 -23.01 20.56
C LEU A 780 -14.54 -22.40 21.64
N ILE A 781 -14.05 -21.39 22.36
CA ILE A 781 -14.83 -20.67 23.37
C ILE A 781 -16.07 -20.03 22.72
N ASP A 782 -15.91 -19.38 21.58
CA ASP A 782 -17.03 -18.72 20.89
C ASP A 782 -17.99 -19.73 20.25
N GLU A 783 -17.49 -20.84 19.70
CA GLU A 783 -18.33 -21.96 19.23
C GLU A 783 -19.15 -22.55 20.38
N ALA A 784 -18.55 -22.69 21.56
CA ALA A 784 -19.23 -23.22 22.73
C ALA A 784 -20.38 -22.31 23.21
N LYS A 785 -20.29 -20.98 23.01
CA LYS A 785 -21.36 -20.02 23.37
C LYS A 785 -22.62 -20.15 22.52
N LEU A 786 -22.50 -20.63 21.29
CA LEU A 786 -23.64 -20.83 20.40
C LEU A 786 -24.53 -22.01 20.79
N MET A 787 -24.11 -22.82 21.77
CA MET A 787 -24.78 -24.05 22.14
C MET A 787 -25.51 -23.90 23.48
N PRO A 788 -26.77 -24.37 23.60
CA PRO A 788 -27.55 -24.30 24.83
C PRO A 788 -26.92 -25.18 25.93
N GLU A 789 -26.94 -24.70 27.17
CA GLU A 789 -26.34 -25.39 28.33
C GLU A 789 -27.02 -26.72 28.70
N SER A 790 -28.25 -26.92 28.23
CA SER A 790 -29.14 -28.01 28.67
C SER A 790 -29.03 -29.31 27.87
N GLU A 791 -28.24 -29.38 26.81
CA GLU A 791 -28.13 -30.59 25.98
C GLU A 791 -26.72 -31.20 26.02
N LEU A 792 -26.68 -32.50 26.36
CA LEU A 792 -25.53 -33.35 26.14
C LEU A 792 -25.33 -33.48 24.63
N ASN A 793 -24.56 -32.58 24.04
CA ASN A 793 -24.33 -32.52 22.60
C ASN A 793 -22.85 -32.71 22.29
N VAL A 794 -22.31 -33.93 22.38
CA VAL A 794 -20.93 -34.23 21.93
C VAL A 794 -20.75 -34.26 20.40
N ALA A 795 -21.61 -33.57 19.64
CA ALA A 795 -21.47 -33.48 18.19
C ALA A 795 -20.30 -32.61 17.72
N SER A 796 -19.76 -31.75 18.60
CA SER A 796 -18.58 -30.93 18.31
C SER A 796 -17.55 -30.99 19.44
N HIS A 797 -16.31 -30.64 19.12
CA HIS A 797 -15.24 -30.59 20.12
C HIS A 797 -15.49 -29.53 21.21
N ALA A 798 -16.05 -28.38 20.82
CA ALA A 798 -16.37 -27.28 21.73
C ALA A 798 -17.39 -27.70 22.81
N SER A 799 -18.44 -28.39 22.40
CA SER A 799 -19.45 -28.90 23.33
C SER A 799 -18.97 -30.07 24.18
N LEU A 800 -18.11 -30.94 23.64
CA LEU A 800 -17.44 -31.98 24.44
C LEU A 800 -16.65 -31.34 25.60
N LEU A 801 -15.79 -30.35 25.32
CA LEU A 801 -14.98 -29.71 26.36
C LEU A 801 -15.82 -28.93 27.36
N ARG A 802 -16.86 -28.19 26.91
CA ARG A 802 -17.75 -27.45 27.83
C ARG A 802 -18.52 -28.40 28.75
N TYR A 803 -19.01 -29.51 28.21
CA TYR A 803 -19.68 -30.55 28.98
C TYR A 803 -18.74 -31.17 30.02
N LEU A 804 -17.53 -31.58 29.60
CA LEU A 804 -16.53 -32.15 30.51
C LEU A 804 -16.12 -31.18 31.61
N PHE A 805 -15.91 -29.91 31.28
CA PHE A 805 -15.61 -28.88 32.26
C PHE A 805 -16.72 -28.76 33.31
N ASN A 806 -17.98 -28.59 32.89
CA ASN A 806 -19.11 -28.41 33.80
C ASN A 806 -19.32 -29.61 34.75
N HIS A 807 -19.14 -30.84 34.24
CA HIS A 807 -19.36 -32.05 35.02
C HIS A 807 -18.17 -32.41 35.95
N LEU A 808 -16.94 -32.00 35.59
CA LEU A 808 -15.74 -32.29 36.37
C LEU A 808 -15.37 -31.16 37.36
N SER A 809 -15.78 -29.92 37.11
CA SER A 809 -15.49 -28.76 37.97
C SER A 809 -16.38 -28.66 39.23
N GLY A 810 -17.56 -29.29 39.21
CA GLY A 810 -18.57 -29.15 40.28
C GLY A 810 -18.15 -29.62 41.68
N LYS A 811 -18.78 -29.05 42.72
CA LYS A 811 -18.63 -29.48 44.14
C LYS A 811 -19.66 -30.54 44.58
N SER A 812 -20.45 -31.07 43.66
CA SER A 812 -21.49 -32.06 43.95
C SER A 812 -20.89 -33.39 44.44
N GLY A 813 -21.52 -33.99 45.45
CA GLY A 813 -20.95 -35.05 46.30
C GLY A 813 -20.39 -36.26 45.55
N GLY A 814 -19.16 -36.63 45.91
CA GLY A 814 -18.39 -37.75 45.35
C GLY A 814 -16.91 -37.41 45.22
N SER A 815 -16.01 -38.40 45.29
CA SER A 815 -14.57 -38.17 45.04
C SER A 815 -14.36 -37.75 43.58
N ALA A 816 -13.31 -36.97 43.29
CA ALA A 816 -13.00 -36.54 41.92
C ALA A 816 -12.86 -37.75 40.96
N THR A 817 -12.33 -38.86 41.44
CA THR A 817 -12.20 -40.13 40.71
C THR A 817 -13.56 -40.76 40.37
N SER A 818 -14.50 -40.73 41.32
CA SER A 818 -15.87 -41.24 41.10
C SER A 818 -16.61 -40.42 40.04
N ARG A 819 -16.45 -39.09 40.05
CA ARG A 819 -17.08 -38.19 39.07
C ARG A 819 -16.52 -38.42 37.67
N ALA A 820 -15.19 -38.48 37.53
CA ALA A 820 -14.55 -38.78 36.25
C ALA A 820 -14.99 -40.14 35.66
N SER A 821 -15.10 -41.17 36.50
CA SER A 821 -15.55 -42.50 36.05
C SER A 821 -17.00 -42.47 35.55
N SER A 822 -17.90 -41.77 36.25
CA SER A 822 -19.30 -41.62 35.83
C SER A 822 -19.42 -40.83 34.52
N THR A 823 -18.72 -39.70 34.40
CA THR A 823 -18.72 -38.86 33.19
C THR A 823 -18.13 -39.60 31.99
N ALA A 824 -17.09 -40.41 32.20
CA ALA A 824 -16.52 -41.22 31.13
C ALA A 824 -17.51 -42.25 30.58
N LEU A 825 -18.25 -42.96 31.44
CA LEU A 825 -19.26 -43.93 30.99
C LEU A 825 -20.41 -43.25 30.23
N GLU A 826 -20.85 -42.07 30.68
CA GLU A 826 -21.92 -41.31 30.04
C GLU A 826 -21.54 -40.86 28.62
N VAL A 827 -20.30 -40.37 28.44
CA VAL A 827 -19.78 -39.92 27.15
C VAL A 827 -19.38 -41.10 26.23
N ALA A 828 -18.95 -42.23 26.81
CA ALA A 828 -18.51 -43.42 26.06
C ALA A 828 -19.58 -43.98 25.13
N HIS A 829 -20.87 -43.83 25.47
CA HIS A 829 -21.98 -44.24 24.61
C HIS A 829 -21.99 -43.56 23.23
N ARG A 830 -21.30 -42.42 23.08
CA ARG A 830 -21.29 -41.63 21.84
C ARG A 830 -19.93 -41.62 21.13
N LEU A 831 -18.83 -41.59 21.89
CA LEU A 831 -17.46 -41.49 21.33
C LEU A 831 -16.67 -42.80 21.36
N GLY A 832 -17.10 -43.79 22.16
CA GLY A 832 -16.31 -44.96 22.52
C GLY A 832 -15.54 -44.78 23.84
N LEU A 833 -15.22 -45.89 24.51
CA LEU A 833 -14.69 -45.86 25.88
C LEU A 833 -13.27 -45.28 25.95
N THR A 834 -12.37 -45.64 25.03
CA THR A 834 -11.00 -45.09 25.01
C THR A 834 -11.00 -43.59 24.73
N GLN A 835 -11.81 -43.14 23.78
CA GLN A 835 -11.91 -41.74 23.36
C GLN A 835 -12.48 -40.88 24.49
N SER A 836 -13.53 -41.37 25.15
CA SER A 836 -14.09 -40.71 26.32
C SER A 836 -13.09 -40.61 27.47
N MET A 837 -12.47 -41.73 27.83
CA MET A 837 -11.48 -41.78 28.91
C MET A 837 -10.30 -40.83 28.67
N PHE A 838 -9.83 -40.73 27.43
CA PHE A 838 -8.76 -39.81 27.06
C PHE A 838 -9.11 -38.35 27.39
N TRP A 839 -10.24 -37.85 26.88
CA TRP A 839 -10.64 -36.46 27.09
C TRP A 839 -11.01 -36.15 28.54
N VAL A 840 -11.69 -37.08 29.23
CA VAL A 840 -12.00 -36.96 30.66
C VAL A 840 -10.73 -36.85 31.49
N GLN A 841 -9.76 -37.74 31.26
CA GLN A 841 -8.47 -37.70 31.96
C GLN A 841 -7.75 -36.37 31.69
N ARG A 842 -7.75 -35.90 30.44
CA ARG A 842 -7.05 -34.67 30.08
C ARG A 842 -7.61 -33.44 30.78
N VAL A 843 -8.93 -33.28 30.78
CA VAL A 843 -9.61 -32.18 31.45
C VAL A 843 -9.43 -32.28 32.98
N GLN A 844 -9.56 -33.49 33.54
CA GLN A 844 -9.42 -33.71 34.97
C GLN A 844 -8.02 -33.38 35.51
N ILE A 845 -6.96 -33.74 34.77
CA ILE A 845 -5.58 -33.43 35.15
C ILE A 845 -5.37 -31.92 35.27
N GLU A 846 -5.91 -31.13 34.32
CA GLU A 846 -5.72 -29.69 34.34
C GLU A 846 -6.60 -28.99 35.40
N LEU A 847 -7.82 -29.49 35.63
CA LEU A 847 -8.63 -29.03 36.76
C LEU A 847 -7.97 -29.34 38.11
N ALA A 848 -7.29 -30.47 38.24
CA ALA A 848 -6.56 -30.82 39.46
C ALA A 848 -5.31 -29.95 39.71
N ARG A 849 -4.68 -29.48 38.62
CA ARG A 849 -3.52 -28.57 38.67
C ARG A 849 -3.92 -27.12 38.98
N ASN A 850 -5.12 -26.71 38.57
CA ASN A 850 -5.56 -25.32 38.64
C ASN A 850 -6.84 -25.20 39.48
N LYS A 851 -6.69 -25.21 40.80
CA LYS A 851 -7.79 -25.33 41.78
C LYS A 851 -8.71 -24.11 41.87
N ASP A 852 -8.27 -22.96 41.36
CA ASP A 852 -8.95 -21.67 41.51
C ASP A 852 -9.70 -21.23 40.24
N VAL A 853 -9.78 -22.07 39.19
CA VAL A 853 -10.45 -21.73 37.93
C VAL A 853 -11.97 -21.85 38.09
N GLU A 854 -12.68 -20.72 38.03
CA GLU A 854 -14.14 -20.66 38.21
C GLU A 854 -14.93 -20.72 36.88
N GLY A 855 -14.31 -20.42 35.74
CA GLY A 855 -14.98 -20.29 34.44
C GLY A 855 -14.40 -21.14 33.30
N PHE A 856 -15.27 -21.60 32.39
CA PHE A 856 -14.88 -22.39 31.22
C PHE A 856 -13.91 -21.64 30.29
N GLU A 857 -14.13 -20.34 30.08
CA GLU A 857 -13.24 -19.55 29.21
C GLU A 857 -11.81 -19.46 29.77
N GLU A 858 -11.69 -19.21 31.07
CA GLU A 858 -10.40 -19.14 31.76
C GLU A 858 -9.69 -20.48 31.72
N PHE A 859 -10.44 -21.57 31.93
CA PHE A 859 -9.92 -22.93 31.83
C PHE A 859 -9.32 -23.24 30.46
N VAL A 860 -10.05 -22.92 29.38
CA VAL A 860 -9.59 -23.19 28.01
C VAL A 860 -8.42 -22.28 27.63
N ARG A 861 -8.44 -20.99 27.96
CA ARG A 861 -7.30 -20.07 27.70
C ARG A 861 -6.03 -20.50 28.43
N GLY A 862 -6.16 -20.99 29.66
CA GLY A 862 -5.03 -21.52 30.44
C GLY A 862 -4.46 -22.83 29.87
N ASN A 863 -5.27 -23.59 29.12
CA ASN A 863 -4.96 -24.92 28.62
C ASN A 863 -5.23 -25.06 27.12
N SER A 864 -4.73 -24.12 26.32
CA SER A 864 -5.07 -23.98 24.89
C SER A 864 -4.82 -25.21 24.03
N TYR A 865 -3.87 -26.07 24.42
CA TYR A 865 -3.61 -27.34 23.76
C TYR A 865 -4.83 -28.29 23.75
N LEU A 866 -5.77 -28.14 24.68
CA LEU A 866 -7.01 -28.93 24.70
C LEU A 866 -7.92 -28.60 23.51
N ALA A 867 -7.78 -27.41 22.91
CA ALA A 867 -8.56 -27.02 21.73
C ALA A 867 -8.10 -27.69 20.44
N PHE A 868 -6.96 -28.40 20.46
CA PHE A 868 -6.47 -29.16 19.33
C PHE A 868 -7.22 -30.49 19.19
N GLU A 869 -8.11 -30.59 18.21
CA GLU A 869 -8.97 -31.77 17.98
C GLU A 869 -8.15 -33.05 17.73
N ASP A 870 -7.02 -32.93 17.05
CA ASP A 870 -6.11 -34.03 16.71
C ASP A 870 -5.12 -34.40 17.84
N LEU A 871 -5.27 -33.81 19.04
CA LEU A 871 -4.45 -34.13 20.22
C LEU A 871 -4.35 -35.64 20.53
N PRO A 872 -5.40 -36.47 20.36
CA PRO A 872 -5.27 -37.91 20.55
C PRO A 872 -4.17 -38.57 19.74
N PHE A 873 -3.88 -38.10 18.52
CA PHE A 873 -2.90 -38.70 17.62
C PHE A 873 -1.44 -38.44 18.02
N VAL A 874 -1.22 -37.57 19.01
CA VAL A 874 0.05 -37.42 19.72
C VAL A 874 0.33 -38.64 20.62
N TYR A 875 -0.72 -39.31 21.10
CA TYR A 875 -0.67 -40.41 22.06
C TYR A 875 -1.03 -41.77 21.46
N TYR A 876 -1.93 -41.79 20.48
CA TYR A 876 -2.45 -42.99 19.82
C TYR A 876 -2.09 -43.01 18.33
N SER A 877 -1.81 -44.20 17.78
CA SER A 877 -1.85 -44.41 16.34
C SER A 877 -3.29 -44.37 15.81
N PRO A 878 -3.52 -43.93 14.56
CA PRO A 878 -4.85 -43.95 13.96
C PRO A 878 -5.49 -45.35 13.96
N GLN A 879 -4.69 -46.40 13.74
CA GLN A 879 -5.17 -47.78 13.76
C GLN A 879 -5.73 -48.18 15.13
N LEU A 880 -5.05 -47.78 16.20
CA LEU A 880 -5.49 -48.09 17.56
C LEU A 880 -6.70 -47.23 17.95
N TRP A 881 -6.64 -45.92 17.68
CA TRP A 881 -7.68 -44.95 18.02
C TRP A 881 -9.03 -45.26 17.37
N GLU A 882 -9.03 -45.76 16.13
CA GLU A 882 -10.27 -46.06 15.39
C GLU A 882 -10.74 -47.52 15.54
N SER A 883 -9.96 -48.37 16.22
CA SER A 883 -10.23 -49.80 16.36
C SER A 883 -11.55 -50.09 17.10
N ALA A 884 -12.17 -51.23 16.77
CA ALA A 884 -13.36 -51.71 17.47
C ALA A 884 -13.09 -51.97 18.97
N GLU A 885 -11.86 -52.39 19.31
CA GLU A 885 -11.41 -52.61 20.68
C GLU A 885 -11.38 -51.29 21.47
N ALA A 886 -10.82 -50.22 20.91
CA ALA A 886 -10.79 -48.89 21.54
C ALA A 886 -12.19 -48.30 21.77
N ARG A 887 -13.18 -48.67 20.94
CA ARG A 887 -14.58 -48.27 21.15
C ARG A 887 -15.24 -49.02 22.31
N GLY A 888 -14.94 -50.31 22.48
CA GLY A 888 -15.60 -51.18 23.46
C GLY A 888 -14.89 -51.27 24.83
N ALA A 889 -13.58 -51.03 24.87
CA ALA A 889 -12.74 -51.11 26.06
C ALA A 889 -11.79 -49.91 26.14
N TYR A 890 -11.23 -49.65 27.33
CA TYR A 890 -10.12 -48.71 27.45
C TYR A 890 -8.82 -49.39 27.02
N VAL A 891 -8.17 -48.82 26.02
CA VAL A 891 -6.86 -49.28 25.53
C VAL A 891 -5.82 -48.19 25.84
N PRO A 892 -4.68 -48.52 26.48
CA PRO A 892 -3.64 -47.53 26.75
C PRO A 892 -2.99 -47.01 25.47
N PRO A 893 -2.47 -45.77 25.46
CA PRO A 893 -1.83 -45.21 24.28
C PRO A 893 -0.53 -45.92 23.89
N ASP A 894 -0.31 -46.07 22.58
CA ASP A 894 0.82 -46.79 21.97
C ASP A 894 2.00 -45.89 21.56
N ARG A 895 1.82 -44.56 21.52
CA ARG A 895 2.89 -43.60 21.16
C ARG A 895 3.51 -42.89 22.35
N ARG A 896 2.67 -42.34 23.24
CA ARG A 896 3.13 -41.58 24.42
C ARG A 896 2.27 -41.94 25.63
N THR A 897 2.90 -42.09 26.79
CA THR A 897 2.17 -42.40 28.03
C THR A 897 1.37 -41.19 28.52
N VAL A 898 0.11 -41.41 28.91
CA VAL A 898 -0.70 -40.41 29.61
C VAL A 898 -0.52 -40.59 31.12
N SER A 899 -0.23 -39.51 31.86
CA SER A 899 -0.12 -39.54 33.32
C SER A 899 -1.48 -39.85 33.95
N SER A 900 -1.65 -41.05 34.52
CA SER A 900 -2.90 -41.49 35.14
C SER A 900 -3.07 -40.91 36.56
N ILE A 901 -4.17 -40.21 36.82
CA ILE A 901 -4.68 -39.91 38.19
C ILE A 901 -5.62 -41.02 38.68
N VAL A 902 -6.17 -41.83 37.78
CA VAL A 902 -7.04 -42.96 38.12
C VAL A 902 -6.17 -44.18 38.41
N GLY A 903 -5.55 -44.18 39.59
CA GLY A 903 -4.84 -45.34 40.10
C GLY A 903 -5.82 -46.48 40.44
N GLY A 904 -5.75 -47.56 39.67
CA GLY A 904 -6.11 -48.91 40.13
C GLY A 904 -7.47 -49.45 39.66
N LYS A 905 -7.39 -50.45 38.76
CA LYS A 905 -8.36 -51.50 38.42
C LYS A 905 -9.83 -51.07 38.18
N MET A 906 -10.25 -51.13 36.91
CA MET A 906 -11.64 -51.54 36.59
C MET A 906 -11.84 -53.00 36.99
#